data_AF-A0A8H5GVG9-F1
#
_entry.id   AF-A0A8H5GVG9-F1
#
_cell.length_a   1.000
_cell.length_b   1.000
_cell.length_c   1.000
_cell.angle_alpha   90.00
_cell.angle_beta   90.00
_cell.angle_gamma   90.00
#
_symmetry.space_group_name_H-M   'P 1'
#
loop_
_entity.id
_entity.type
_entity.pdbx_description
1 polymer ?
#
loop_
_entity_poly.entity_id
_entity_poly.type
_entity_poly.pdbx_seq_one_letter_code
_entity_poly.pdbx_strand_id
1 'polypeptide(L)'
;MGLVTSLRGVMPPSISPRESPRRRSFIETNKAHHRILSKWPDVMALLRLVALLFGVAVLSNAPLKALALDNGVGKLPYLGYNTWNAYHCDINETVLRQTADNMVKLGLRDVGYQFLNIDDCWAANNRSADGALVANATRFPSGLKNLTDHIHDLGLKAGIYSDSGWFTCQLLPGSYQNEARDARQFQDWGFELLKYDNCAVPFDEVIKEGIVGKYSRMAGAIADLAAETGQPPLLYSICEWGREQPWLWGRRYGQAWRTTEDIDSTWKALAHLINNASFVSWATDFYGHNDMDILEVGNGDLTFDEVKSHFTAWALMKSPILIGTDLSVISEEHLSILKNTEILAINQDPVVGTAITPFRWGLNPQWTFDTAHPAQYWSGESQNGTVFMLLNVLDESADMHFNLTESPWIRAGRQYSVRDLWAHTDNGTAVRTFTAKNVPPHGVVALLMTDAGDEPAGTQPPCQRPEWCMDQNGTRIDNINFQVPAASRGKKESIHIKRSGGGSSSDFLPPLSCHRYRQQRARIFSRFPPGFLFFSMSQMSTSSIYNHSRLQPTGPPPVAGGPHSVSRLNESFEAIRQEFEVGSQVNELNIIRQSLYELEAQHGKVRQQYEEELVRLRAEVHALRQGLPPGPHTNVVGPASGGPQSAMSGTGGVPPFNDPYFRDRDREREQRDRERERDRGRERERERERDLEPIRDRDRDRAVDGRDPKRLKQDRIKPDHNMFSPTTVPKLPPPSSGGPPPMGPGGPPSTSGPGLPPPPSAHAPYPTAGPSSAVTSPMMDPHANPSGALIPINTPTGGFPEDLDLNSMPPEFKKEGSDWFAMFNPKVKRSLDVSLVHTLMHESVVCCVRFSSDGKYLATGCNRTAQIYDTKTGQKTCVLLDESAPKAGDLYIRSVCFSPDGKFLATGAEDKQIRIWDIQKKRIRNIFDGHQQEIYSLDFSQDGRLIVSGSGDKTARIWDMHDGTSKVLTINDPDSLNNDAGVTSVAISPNGNFVAAGSLDTVVRIWDVASGVLVERLRGHRDSVYSVAFTPDGKGLVSGSLDKTLKYWDVSALMAVAPGMIKGRKEGANGSVNGPGVAGGVVRKDGEKASQCTMNFTGHKDYVLSVAVSHDGQWVVSGSKDRGVQFWDSRTAIVQCMLQGHKNSVISIDLSPSGSILATGSGDWQARIWSYNTV
;
A
#
# COMPACT_ATOMS: atom_id res chain seq x y z
N MET A 1 7.82 34.25 78.02
CA MET A 1 7.72 35.72 78.18
C MET A 1 8.54 36.34 77.07
N GLY A 2 8.14 37.32 76.26
CA GLY A 2 6.87 38.03 76.02
C GLY A 2 7.19 39.13 74.97
N LEU A 3 6.58 39.15 73.78
CA LEU A 3 5.31 39.81 73.39
C LEU A 3 5.34 41.37 73.39
N VAL A 4 5.05 41.93 72.20
CA VAL A 4 4.40 43.25 71.90
C VAL A 4 5.26 44.54 71.70
N THR A 5 5.40 44.94 70.40
CA THR A 5 5.19 46.25 69.67
C THR A 5 5.50 47.64 70.33
N SER A 6 5.51 48.83 69.66
CA SER A 6 5.07 49.27 68.30
C SER A 6 5.68 50.61 67.75
N LEU A 7 5.67 50.75 66.40
CA LEU A 7 5.40 51.96 65.54
C LEU A 7 6.33 53.21 65.39
N ARG A 8 6.56 53.58 64.10
CA ARG A 8 6.84 54.90 63.43
C ARG A 8 8.17 55.66 63.77
N GLY A 9 8.91 56.29 62.84
CA GLY A 9 8.98 56.31 61.36
C GLY A 9 8.86 57.69 60.68
N VAL A 10 9.81 58.14 59.80
CA VAL A 10 9.69 59.31 58.86
C VAL A 10 10.85 59.47 57.81
N MET A 11 10.48 59.82 56.55
CA MET A 11 11.15 60.54 55.40
C MET A 11 12.58 60.28 54.78
N PRO A 12 12.77 60.52 53.44
CA PRO A 12 14.04 60.64 52.66
C PRO A 12 14.36 62.11 52.19
N PRO A 13 15.41 62.41 51.35
CA PRO A 13 15.22 62.64 49.87
C PRO A 13 16.46 62.59 48.88
N SER A 14 16.21 62.69 47.55
CA SER A 14 17.03 63.28 46.41
C SER A 14 18.50 62.78 46.07
N ILE A 15 18.95 62.44 44.82
CA ILE A 15 19.01 63.08 43.45
C ILE A 15 20.31 63.94 43.24
N SER A 16 21.15 63.89 42.16
CA SER A 16 21.31 63.08 40.90
C SER A 16 22.75 63.26 40.23
N PRO A 17 23.11 62.73 39.01
CA PRO A 17 24.53 62.46 38.56
C PRO A 17 25.14 63.24 37.34
N ARG A 18 26.45 63.04 36.99
CA ARG A 18 27.09 63.34 35.66
C ARG A 18 28.44 62.64 35.30
N GLU A 19 28.57 62.23 34.02
CA GLU A 19 29.76 62.20 33.10
C GLU A 19 31.09 61.41 33.41
N SER A 20 32.08 61.46 32.49
CA SER A 20 33.21 60.49 32.24
C SER A 20 34.58 61.21 31.97
N PRO A 21 35.72 60.66 31.43
CA PRO A 21 36.10 59.29 30.95
C PRO A 21 37.61 58.79 31.12
N ARG A 22 37.91 57.57 30.61
CA ARG A 22 39.16 57.08 29.90
C ARG A 22 40.52 56.70 30.60
N ARG A 23 40.88 55.40 30.41
CA ARG A 23 42.14 54.80 29.82
C ARG A 23 43.43 54.46 30.64
N ARG A 24 43.97 53.25 30.29
CA ARG A 24 45.38 52.73 30.35
C ARG A 24 45.97 52.36 31.74
N SER A 25 46.91 51.39 31.90
CA SER A 25 47.29 50.20 31.10
C SER A 25 48.35 49.28 31.77
N PHE A 26 48.25 47.96 31.53
CA PHE A 26 49.34 46.95 31.35
C PHE A 26 50.13 46.31 32.54
N ILE A 27 50.41 45.00 32.35
CA ILE A 27 51.59 44.18 32.74
C ILE A 27 51.69 43.47 34.13
N GLU A 28 51.37 42.16 34.08
CA GLU A 28 52.18 40.96 34.46
C GLU A 28 52.41 40.40 35.90
N THR A 29 52.37 39.05 35.91
CA THR A 29 53.22 38.04 36.61
C THR A 29 52.97 37.55 38.05
N ASN A 30 52.15 36.48 38.12
CA ASN A 30 52.57 35.08 38.41
C ASN A 30 53.03 34.63 39.84
N LYS A 31 52.64 33.38 40.20
CA LYS A 31 52.97 32.57 41.40
C LYS A 31 52.42 33.07 42.75
N ALA A 32 52.05 32.23 43.73
CA ALA A 32 51.68 30.80 43.71
C ALA A 32 50.96 30.42 45.03
N HIS A 33 50.20 29.31 45.02
CA HIS A 33 49.82 28.44 46.15
C HIS A 33 49.93 28.99 47.60
N HIS A 34 48.78 29.31 48.23
CA HIS A 34 48.27 28.57 49.40
C HIS A 34 46.92 29.13 49.91
N ARG A 35 46.09 28.21 50.47
CA ARG A 35 44.78 28.40 51.16
C ARG A 35 43.50 28.08 50.37
N ILE A 36 43.46 26.85 49.88
CA ILE A 36 42.21 26.06 49.86
C ILE A 36 41.85 25.71 51.33
N LEU A 37 40.55 25.67 51.65
CA LEU A 37 39.84 25.09 52.83
C LEU A 37 38.87 26.09 53.51
N SER A 38 37.63 26.14 53.03
CA SER A 38 36.47 26.66 53.80
C SER A 38 35.10 26.36 53.17
N LYS A 39 35.01 26.21 51.83
CA LYS A 39 33.75 25.92 51.11
C LYS A 39 33.69 24.47 50.60
N TRP A 40 33.25 23.56 51.46
CA TRP A 40 33.02 22.14 51.15
C TRP A 40 31.68 21.52 51.63
N PRO A 41 30.84 22.13 52.52
CA PRO A 41 29.52 21.56 52.83
C PRO A 41 28.60 21.47 51.61
N ASP A 42 28.48 22.57 50.85
CA ASP A 42 27.42 22.73 49.83
C ASP A 42 27.65 21.81 48.61
N VAL A 43 28.91 21.61 48.23
CA VAL A 43 29.28 20.73 47.11
C VAL A 43 28.98 19.26 47.43
N MET A 44 29.16 18.84 48.69
CA MET A 44 28.82 17.48 49.12
C MET A 44 27.30 17.27 49.23
N ALA A 45 26.53 18.30 49.57
CA ALA A 45 25.06 18.24 49.51
C ALA A 45 24.58 18.09 48.05
N LEU A 46 25.13 18.89 47.12
CA LEU A 46 24.79 18.82 45.71
C LEU A 46 25.18 17.47 45.08
N LEU A 47 26.38 16.96 45.36
CA LEU A 47 26.82 15.64 44.88
C LEU A 47 25.97 14.50 45.44
N ARG A 48 25.49 14.59 46.69
CA ARG A 48 24.54 13.61 47.25
C ARG A 48 23.17 13.68 46.58
N LEU A 49 22.69 14.88 46.25
CA LEU A 49 21.41 15.04 45.53
C LEU A 49 21.51 14.48 44.10
N VAL A 50 22.59 14.77 43.39
CA VAL A 50 22.86 14.22 42.05
C VAL A 50 23.05 12.70 42.10
N ALA A 51 23.73 12.16 43.11
CA ALA A 51 23.86 10.72 43.30
C ALA A 51 22.53 10.03 43.65
N LEU A 52 21.63 10.70 44.38
CA LEU A 52 20.27 10.18 44.62
C LEU A 52 19.44 10.15 43.34
N LEU A 53 19.50 11.23 42.54
CA LEU A 53 18.77 11.33 41.27
C LEU A 53 19.29 10.32 40.23
N PHE A 54 20.61 10.12 40.13
CA PHE A 54 21.18 9.02 39.34
C PHE A 54 20.83 7.64 39.92
N GLY A 55 20.79 7.49 41.25
CA GLY A 55 20.38 6.24 41.90
C GLY A 55 18.93 5.83 41.60
N VAL A 56 18.03 6.82 41.42
CA VAL A 56 16.65 6.58 40.98
C VAL A 56 16.59 6.31 39.46
N ALA A 57 17.33 7.07 38.65
CA ALA A 57 17.38 6.87 37.19
C ALA A 57 18.05 5.54 36.76
N VAL A 58 18.87 4.92 37.62
CA VAL A 58 19.47 3.60 37.42
C VAL A 58 18.58 2.47 38.00
N LEU A 59 17.49 2.80 38.69
CA LEU A 59 16.48 1.83 39.14
C LEU A 59 15.18 1.87 38.32
N SER A 60 14.99 2.84 37.43
CA SER A 60 13.97 2.81 36.38
C SER A 60 14.37 1.88 35.22
N ASN A 61 14.66 0.61 35.52
CA ASN A 61 14.61 -0.47 34.53
C ASN A 61 13.13 -0.76 34.20
N ALA A 62 12.46 0.21 33.56
CA ALA A 62 11.25 -0.09 32.81
C ALA A 62 11.63 -1.11 31.72
N PRO A 63 10.99 -2.29 31.66
CA PRO A 63 11.48 -3.37 30.82
C PRO A 63 11.30 -3.02 29.34
N LEU A 64 12.41 -2.97 28.60
CA LEU A 64 12.38 -3.16 27.15
C LEU A 64 12.01 -4.63 26.85
N LYS A 65 10.70 -4.89 26.90
CA LYS A 65 10.03 -6.09 26.38
C LYS A 65 8.99 -5.60 25.36
N ALA A 66 8.76 -6.28 24.25
CA ALA A 66 9.25 -7.61 23.88
C ALA A 66 10.28 -7.59 22.73
N LEU A 67 11.41 -8.27 22.98
CA LEU A 67 12.07 -9.09 21.95
C LEU A 67 11.26 -10.40 21.83
N ALA A 68 11.32 -11.05 20.67
CA ALA A 68 10.41 -12.14 20.26
C ALA A 68 10.02 -13.15 21.35
N LEU A 69 8.74 -13.52 21.37
CA LEU A 69 8.07 -14.18 22.49
C LEU A 69 8.38 -15.69 22.62
N ASP A 70 9.62 -16.04 22.98
CA ASP A 70 9.87 -17.27 23.77
C ASP A 70 9.41 -17.04 25.23
N ASN A 71 8.12 -16.78 25.39
CA ASN A 71 7.44 -16.56 26.66
C ASN A 71 6.83 -17.86 27.23
N GLY A 72 7.22 -19.01 26.67
CA GLY A 72 6.74 -20.34 27.05
C GLY A 72 5.46 -20.83 26.38
N VAL A 73 4.78 -20.01 25.55
CA VAL A 73 3.54 -20.42 24.84
C VAL A 73 3.66 -20.23 23.32
N GLY A 74 2.85 -20.96 22.55
CA GLY A 74 2.73 -20.78 21.09
C GLY A 74 3.99 -21.05 20.25
N LYS A 75 4.94 -21.87 20.74
CA LYS A 75 6.11 -22.29 19.94
C LYS A 75 5.68 -22.84 18.57
N LEU A 76 4.70 -23.74 18.57
CA LEU A 76 4.07 -24.32 17.40
C LEU A 76 2.76 -23.57 17.09
N PRO A 77 2.23 -23.65 15.85
CA PRO A 77 0.90 -23.15 15.54
C PRO A 77 -0.15 -23.79 16.47
N TYR A 78 -1.17 -23.05 16.89
CA TYR A 78 -2.24 -23.64 17.70
C TYR A 78 -3.23 -24.41 16.82
N LEU A 79 -3.65 -25.59 17.30
CA LEU A 79 -4.72 -26.40 16.72
C LEU A 79 -5.97 -26.25 17.58
N GLY A 80 -7.13 -26.00 16.97
CA GLY A 80 -8.38 -25.84 17.70
C GLY A 80 -9.62 -25.69 16.82
N TYR A 81 -10.61 -25.00 17.38
CA TYR A 81 -11.90 -24.69 16.82
C TYR A 81 -12.19 -23.19 17.01
N ASN A 82 -12.92 -22.57 16.09
CA ASN A 82 -13.45 -21.21 16.26
C ASN A 82 -14.91 -21.15 15.79
N THR A 83 -15.75 -20.42 16.53
CA THR A 83 -17.20 -20.38 16.30
C THR A 83 -17.67 -19.54 15.12
N TRP A 84 -16.81 -18.71 14.52
CA TRP A 84 -17.21 -17.66 13.59
C TRP A 84 -17.80 -18.20 12.30
N ASN A 85 -17.09 -19.05 11.56
CA ASN A 85 -17.52 -19.51 10.24
C ASN A 85 -18.66 -20.55 10.33
N ALA A 86 -18.88 -21.13 11.52
CA ALA A 86 -19.95 -22.12 11.77
C ALA A 86 -21.27 -21.48 12.21
N TYR A 87 -21.21 -20.43 13.04
CA TYR A 87 -22.39 -19.90 13.74
C TYR A 87 -22.49 -18.36 13.70
N HIS A 88 -21.44 -17.66 13.25
CA HIS A 88 -21.28 -16.21 13.37
C HIS A 88 -21.72 -15.70 14.75
N CYS A 89 -22.85 -14.99 14.78
CA CYS A 89 -23.42 -14.33 15.95
C CYS A 89 -24.45 -15.18 16.70
N ASP A 90 -24.72 -16.44 16.31
CA ASP A 90 -25.75 -17.31 16.93
C ASP A 90 -25.19 -18.25 18.02
N ILE A 91 -24.02 -17.90 18.58
CA ILE A 91 -23.38 -18.61 19.69
C ILE A 91 -24.13 -18.51 21.03
N ASN A 92 -24.11 -19.60 21.80
CA ASN A 92 -24.61 -19.68 23.17
C ASN A 92 -23.96 -20.85 23.93
N GLU A 93 -24.12 -20.88 25.25
CA GLU A 93 -23.49 -21.85 26.16
C GLU A 93 -23.78 -23.31 25.78
N THR A 94 -25.00 -23.62 25.35
CA THR A 94 -25.39 -24.98 24.94
C THR A 94 -24.65 -25.41 23.69
N VAL A 95 -24.59 -24.55 22.66
CA VAL A 95 -23.85 -24.81 21.42
C VAL A 95 -22.37 -25.03 21.73
N LEU A 96 -21.75 -24.17 22.54
CA LEU A 96 -20.31 -24.26 22.81
C LEU A 96 -19.94 -25.48 23.66
N ARG A 97 -20.77 -25.88 24.64
CA ARG A 97 -20.60 -27.16 25.35
C ARG A 97 -20.71 -28.34 24.39
N GLN A 98 -21.74 -28.37 23.54
CA GLN A 98 -21.94 -29.44 22.55
C GLN A 98 -20.79 -29.51 21.53
N THR A 99 -20.22 -28.38 21.12
CA THR A 99 -19.02 -28.34 20.27
C THR A 99 -17.80 -28.89 21.00
N ALA A 100 -17.58 -28.54 22.27
CA ALA A 100 -16.50 -29.11 23.08
C ALA A 100 -16.63 -30.63 23.25
N ASP A 101 -17.85 -31.10 23.59
CA ASP A 101 -18.17 -32.52 23.70
C ASP A 101 -17.91 -33.25 22.37
N ASN A 102 -18.29 -32.63 21.24
CA ASN A 102 -18.04 -33.17 19.90
C ASN A 102 -16.54 -33.19 19.52
N MET A 103 -15.74 -32.18 19.87
CA MET A 103 -14.28 -32.19 19.66
C MET A 103 -13.61 -33.39 20.35
N VAL A 104 -14.08 -33.79 21.53
CA VAL A 104 -13.62 -35.00 22.22
C VAL A 104 -14.20 -36.26 21.57
N LYS A 105 -15.53 -36.33 21.41
CA LYS A 105 -16.27 -37.50 20.89
C LYS A 105 -15.84 -37.92 19.48
N LEU A 106 -15.52 -36.97 18.61
CA LEU A 106 -15.03 -37.23 17.25
C LEU A 106 -13.52 -37.54 17.20
N GLY A 107 -12.82 -37.45 18.34
CA GLY A 107 -11.38 -37.68 18.44
C GLY A 107 -10.52 -36.58 17.81
N LEU A 108 -11.03 -35.33 17.75
CA LEU A 108 -10.26 -34.18 17.26
C LEU A 108 -9.24 -33.72 18.31
N ARG A 109 -9.63 -33.67 19.60
CA ARG A 109 -8.69 -33.42 20.71
C ARG A 109 -7.49 -34.37 20.65
N ASP A 110 -7.75 -35.65 20.37
CA ASP A 110 -6.75 -36.72 20.45
C ASP A 110 -5.74 -36.70 19.29
N VAL A 111 -6.04 -36.01 18.18
CA VAL A 111 -5.07 -35.71 17.10
C VAL A 111 -4.42 -34.32 17.23
N GLY A 112 -4.83 -33.53 18.22
CA GLY A 112 -4.13 -32.30 18.62
C GLY A 112 -4.98 -31.03 18.73
N TYR A 113 -6.25 -31.01 18.30
CA TYR A 113 -7.10 -29.82 18.37
C TYR A 113 -7.48 -29.50 19.83
N GLN A 114 -6.70 -28.64 20.48
CA GLN A 114 -6.78 -28.39 21.93
C GLN A 114 -7.65 -27.18 22.30
N PHE A 115 -7.73 -26.15 21.46
CA PHE A 115 -8.43 -24.91 21.80
C PHE A 115 -9.87 -24.89 21.27
N LEU A 116 -10.84 -24.48 22.09
CA LEU A 116 -12.14 -24.00 21.62
C LEU A 116 -12.17 -22.48 21.79
N ASN A 117 -12.11 -21.76 20.68
CA ASN A 117 -12.07 -20.29 20.65
C ASN A 117 -13.48 -19.72 20.43
N ILE A 118 -13.92 -18.85 21.35
CA ILE A 118 -15.17 -18.10 21.25
C ILE A 118 -14.90 -16.82 20.46
N ASP A 119 -15.53 -16.67 19.31
CA ASP A 119 -15.41 -15.45 18.49
C ASP A 119 -16.34 -14.31 18.97
N ASP A 120 -16.58 -13.28 18.16
CA ASP A 120 -17.44 -12.13 18.52
C ASP A 120 -18.88 -12.53 18.92
N CYS A 121 -19.68 -11.56 19.35
CA CYS A 121 -21.07 -11.71 19.80
C CYS A 121 -21.27 -12.31 21.21
N TRP A 122 -20.21 -12.60 21.96
CA TRP A 122 -20.30 -13.22 23.29
C TRP A 122 -20.73 -12.26 24.42
N ALA A 123 -20.37 -10.98 24.31
CA ALA A 123 -20.55 -9.99 25.37
C ALA A 123 -21.96 -9.35 25.37
N ALA A 124 -22.30 -8.70 26.48
CA ALA A 124 -23.39 -7.74 26.55
C ALA A 124 -22.95 -6.40 25.94
N ASN A 125 -23.89 -5.66 25.37
CA ASN A 125 -23.63 -4.40 24.64
C ASN A 125 -22.95 -3.31 25.50
N ASN A 126 -23.03 -3.40 26.83
CA ASN A 126 -22.44 -2.46 27.77
C ASN A 126 -21.53 -3.18 28.77
N ARG A 127 -20.42 -2.52 29.12
CA ARG A 127 -19.60 -2.85 30.31
C ARG A 127 -20.40 -2.62 31.60
N SER A 128 -19.94 -3.21 32.71
CA SER A 128 -20.48 -2.97 34.05
C SER A 128 -20.22 -1.53 34.54
N ALA A 129 -20.81 -1.15 35.69
CA ALA A 129 -20.68 0.21 36.24
C ALA A 129 -19.25 0.58 36.69
N ASP A 130 -18.42 -0.43 37.02
CA ASP A 130 -16.97 -0.32 37.27
C ASP A 130 -16.14 -0.46 35.98
N GLY A 131 -16.77 -0.83 34.86
CA GLY A 131 -16.22 -0.90 33.51
C GLY A 131 -15.58 -2.25 33.12
N ALA A 132 -15.89 -3.33 33.83
CA ALA A 132 -15.51 -4.68 33.43
C ALA A 132 -16.35 -5.16 32.22
N LEU A 133 -15.82 -6.13 31.46
CA LEU A 133 -16.62 -6.80 30.43
C LEU A 133 -17.72 -7.65 31.09
N VAL A 134 -18.85 -7.80 30.42
CA VAL A 134 -20.00 -8.56 30.92
C VAL A 134 -20.42 -9.57 29.86
N ALA A 135 -20.43 -10.86 30.22
CA ALA A 135 -20.93 -11.90 29.34
C ALA A 135 -22.44 -11.72 29.11
N ASN A 136 -22.93 -12.02 27.90
CA ASN A 136 -24.35 -11.90 27.60
C ASN A 136 -25.16 -12.96 28.39
N ALA A 137 -25.84 -12.56 29.45
CA ALA A 137 -26.56 -13.47 30.36
C ALA A 137 -27.69 -14.29 29.70
N THR A 138 -28.18 -13.90 28.52
CA THR A 138 -29.14 -14.69 27.73
C THR A 138 -28.44 -15.80 26.94
N ARG A 139 -27.21 -15.56 26.47
CA ARG A 139 -26.38 -16.55 25.75
C ARG A 139 -25.62 -17.47 26.70
N PHE A 140 -25.15 -16.93 27.83
CA PHE A 140 -24.29 -17.58 28.82
C PHE A 140 -24.87 -17.42 30.24
N PRO A 141 -26.01 -18.07 30.54
CA PRO A 141 -26.69 -17.94 31.84
C PRO A 141 -25.84 -18.42 33.02
N SER A 142 -24.88 -19.34 32.81
CA SER A 142 -23.94 -19.79 33.85
C SER A 142 -22.69 -18.91 33.97
N GLY A 143 -22.51 -17.95 33.05
CA GLY A 143 -21.30 -17.14 32.91
C GLY A 143 -20.12 -17.89 32.28
N LEU A 144 -19.20 -17.14 31.65
CA LEU A 144 -18.10 -17.74 30.86
C LEU A 144 -17.17 -18.66 31.68
N LYS A 145 -16.89 -18.35 32.95
CA LYS A 145 -16.04 -19.21 33.80
C LYS A 145 -16.60 -20.64 33.94
N ASN A 146 -17.92 -20.82 33.95
CA ASN A 146 -18.55 -22.14 34.04
C ASN A 146 -18.50 -22.89 32.69
N LEU A 147 -18.43 -22.16 31.57
CA LEU A 147 -18.22 -22.72 30.24
C LEU A 147 -16.75 -23.15 30.05
N THR A 148 -15.79 -22.33 30.47
CA THR A 148 -14.36 -22.70 30.43
C THR A 148 -14.06 -23.87 31.36
N ASP A 149 -14.69 -23.95 32.54
CA ASP A 149 -14.53 -25.12 33.43
C ASP A 149 -14.96 -26.42 32.75
N HIS A 150 -16.05 -26.41 31.96
CA HIS A 150 -16.46 -27.57 31.15
C HIS A 150 -15.46 -27.91 30.04
N ILE A 151 -14.90 -26.90 29.38
CA ILE A 151 -13.86 -27.06 28.34
C ILE A 151 -12.59 -27.66 28.97
N HIS A 152 -12.21 -27.23 30.17
CA HIS A 152 -11.06 -27.74 30.92
C HIS A 152 -11.27 -29.16 31.45
N ASP A 153 -12.47 -29.49 31.97
CA ASP A 153 -12.84 -30.86 32.39
C ASP A 153 -12.78 -31.87 31.24
N LEU A 154 -12.99 -31.43 29.99
CA LEU A 154 -12.82 -32.23 28.78
C LEU A 154 -11.35 -32.38 28.33
N GLY A 155 -10.41 -31.70 28.98
CA GLY A 155 -9.00 -31.66 28.58
C GLY A 155 -8.73 -30.79 27.34
N LEU A 156 -9.62 -29.84 27.05
CA LEU A 156 -9.43 -28.78 26.07
C LEU A 156 -8.95 -27.49 26.78
N LYS A 157 -8.70 -26.44 26.01
CA LYS A 157 -8.36 -25.07 26.42
C LYS A 157 -9.38 -24.10 25.84
N ALA A 158 -9.57 -22.95 26.47
CA ALA A 158 -10.51 -21.95 26.00
C ALA A 158 -9.79 -20.77 25.33
N GLY A 159 -10.33 -20.30 24.20
CA GLY A 159 -9.97 -19.03 23.59
C GLY A 159 -11.13 -18.03 23.66
N ILE A 160 -10.81 -16.75 23.70
CA ILE A 160 -11.79 -15.66 23.61
C ILE A 160 -11.36 -14.64 22.55
N TYR A 161 -12.35 -13.90 22.07
CA TYR A 161 -12.19 -12.81 21.13
C TYR A 161 -12.37 -11.44 21.80
N SER A 162 -11.56 -10.47 21.41
CA SER A 162 -11.82 -9.04 21.63
C SER A 162 -11.11 -8.19 20.57
N ASP A 163 -11.14 -6.87 20.73
CA ASP A 163 -10.66 -5.92 19.73
C ASP A 163 -9.61 -4.94 20.30
N SER A 164 -8.69 -4.51 19.42
CA SER A 164 -7.77 -3.38 19.64
C SER A 164 -8.44 -2.01 19.58
N GLY A 165 -9.71 -1.95 19.16
CA GLY A 165 -10.55 -0.75 19.11
C GLY A 165 -11.55 -0.58 20.25
N TRP A 166 -12.35 0.51 20.17
CA TRP A 166 -13.42 0.81 21.15
C TRP A 166 -14.49 -0.28 21.21
N PHE A 167 -14.76 -0.90 20.06
CA PHE A 167 -15.77 -1.90 19.87
C PHE A 167 -15.23 -3.04 19.00
N THR A 168 -15.86 -4.20 19.10
CA THR A 168 -15.65 -5.32 18.19
C THR A 168 -16.26 -5.07 16.81
N CYS A 169 -16.01 -5.96 15.86
CA CYS A 169 -16.62 -5.88 14.53
C CYS A 169 -18.15 -5.94 14.54
N GLN A 170 -18.76 -6.60 15.54
CA GLN A 170 -20.22 -6.61 15.78
C GLN A 170 -20.67 -5.56 16.82
N LEU A 171 -19.85 -4.53 17.05
CA LEU A 171 -20.15 -3.35 17.88
C LEU A 171 -20.41 -3.64 19.37
N LEU A 172 -19.85 -4.73 19.91
CA LEU A 172 -19.79 -4.99 21.35
C LEU A 172 -18.54 -4.34 21.97
N PRO A 173 -18.42 -4.20 23.30
CA PRO A 173 -17.28 -3.50 23.91
C PRO A 173 -15.91 -4.14 23.61
N GLY A 174 -15.02 -3.41 22.94
CA GLY A 174 -13.63 -3.81 22.68
C GLY A 174 -12.72 -3.49 23.88
N SER A 175 -11.47 -3.98 23.85
CA SER A 175 -10.53 -3.90 24.99
C SER A 175 -9.59 -2.69 24.97
N TYR A 176 -9.71 -1.80 23.99
CA TYR A 176 -8.96 -0.55 23.94
C TYR A 176 -9.06 0.26 25.26
N GLN A 177 -7.93 0.79 25.74
CA GLN A 177 -7.77 1.48 27.03
C GLN A 177 -8.17 0.66 28.28
N ASN A 178 -8.48 -0.62 28.10
CA ASN A 178 -8.87 -1.57 29.15
C ASN A 178 -7.95 -2.80 29.15
N GLU A 179 -6.84 -2.78 28.40
CA GLU A 179 -6.06 -3.98 28.06
C GLU A 179 -5.60 -4.77 29.31
N ALA A 180 -5.04 -4.10 30.32
CA ALA A 180 -4.58 -4.73 31.57
C ALA A 180 -5.71 -5.20 32.51
N ARG A 181 -6.94 -4.68 32.32
CA ARG A 181 -8.14 -5.11 33.03
C ARG A 181 -8.72 -6.34 32.36
N ASP A 182 -8.93 -6.26 31.05
CA ASP A 182 -9.60 -7.29 30.28
C ASP A 182 -8.73 -8.54 30.14
N ALA A 183 -7.41 -8.40 29.91
CA ALA A 183 -6.48 -9.54 29.92
C ALA A 183 -6.52 -10.32 31.24
N ARG A 184 -6.64 -9.61 32.37
CA ARG A 184 -6.83 -10.24 33.69
C ARG A 184 -8.19 -10.91 33.78
N GLN A 185 -9.25 -10.23 33.35
CA GLN A 185 -10.60 -10.78 33.37
C GLN A 185 -10.73 -12.05 32.50
N PHE A 186 -10.01 -12.13 31.38
CA PHE A 186 -9.91 -13.34 30.55
C PHE A 186 -9.16 -14.47 31.28
N GLN A 187 -8.05 -14.18 31.96
CA GLN A 187 -7.32 -15.17 32.78
C GLN A 187 -8.14 -15.64 34.01
N ASP A 188 -8.83 -14.72 34.70
CA ASP A 188 -9.74 -15.03 35.82
C ASP A 188 -10.95 -15.85 35.37
N TRP A 189 -11.41 -15.64 34.13
CA TRP A 189 -12.41 -16.48 33.46
C TRP A 189 -11.84 -17.78 32.88
N GLY A 190 -10.54 -18.06 32.97
CA GLY A 190 -9.95 -19.33 32.53
C GLY A 190 -9.72 -19.46 31.02
N PHE A 191 -9.54 -18.36 30.30
CA PHE A 191 -9.12 -18.39 28.89
C PHE A 191 -7.58 -18.41 28.78
N GLU A 192 -7.05 -19.12 27.77
CA GLU A 192 -5.61 -19.23 27.50
C GLU A 192 -5.20 -18.71 26.11
N LEU A 193 -6.17 -18.38 25.25
CA LEU A 193 -5.98 -17.83 23.89
C LEU A 193 -6.82 -16.55 23.74
N LEU A 194 -6.24 -15.52 23.11
CA LEU A 194 -6.92 -14.28 22.73
C LEU A 194 -6.76 -14.04 21.22
N LYS A 195 -7.86 -14.10 20.46
CA LYS A 195 -7.95 -13.49 19.12
C LYS A 195 -8.22 -12.00 19.32
N TYR A 196 -7.41 -11.15 18.71
CA TYR A 196 -7.42 -9.71 18.98
C TYR A 196 -7.51 -8.87 17.71
N ASP A 197 -8.68 -8.28 17.50
CA ASP A 197 -9.14 -7.77 16.20
C ASP A 197 -8.83 -6.27 15.96
N ASN A 198 -9.33 -5.74 14.84
CA ASN A 198 -8.93 -4.48 14.23
C ASN A 198 -10.14 -3.62 13.80
N CYS A 199 -11.30 -3.80 14.42
CA CYS A 199 -12.51 -2.99 14.18
C CYS A 199 -12.64 -1.82 15.15
N ALA A 200 -13.49 -0.84 14.79
CA ALA A 200 -13.76 0.40 15.55
C ALA A 200 -12.51 1.06 16.18
N VAL A 201 -11.39 1.01 15.44
CA VAL A 201 -10.07 1.43 15.88
C VAL A 201 -10.09 2.94 16.18
N PRO A 202 -9.83 3.35 17.44
CA PRO A 202 -10.01 4.71 17.88
C PRO A 202 -8.89 5.58 17.38
N PHE A 203 -9.22 6.80 16.97
CA PHE A 203 -8.17 7.79 16.83
C PHE A 203 -7.72 8.32 18.20
N ASP A 204 -6.53 7.90 18.62
CA ASP A 204 -5.93 8.16 19.92
C ASP A 204 -4.46 8.59 19.84
N GLU A 205 -3.85 8.82 21.00
CA GLU A 205 -2.43 9.20 21.10
C GLU A 205 -1.45 8.06 20.80
N VAL A 206 -1.89 6.79 20.73
CA VAL A 206 -1.01 5.64 20.46
C VAL A 206 -0.98 5.22 18.98
N ILE A 207 -2.06 5.36 18.21
CA ILE A 207 -1.96 5.29 16.73
C ILE A 207 -1.06 6.42 16.22
N LYS A 208 -1.13 7.57 16.87
CA LYS A 208 -0.21 8.71 16.79
C LYS A 208 1.24 8.43 17.21
N GLU A 209 1.51 7.30 17.87
CA GLU A 209 2.86 6.76 18.14
C GLU A 209 3.23 5.59 17.19
N GLY A 210 2.28 5.15 16.36
CA GLY A 210 2.41 4.09 15.36
C GLY A 210 1.26 3.08 15.46
N ILE A 211 0.70 2.67 14.32
CA ILE A 211 -0.47 1.77 14.23
C ILE A 211 -0.29 0.41 14.94
N VAL A 212 0.95 -0.05 15.09
CA VAL A 212 1.36 -1.25 15.83
C VAL A 212 1.19 -1.11 17.36
N GLY A 213 1.17 0.12 17.87
CA GLY A 213 1.16 0.44 19.30
C GLY A 213 -0.01 -0.19 20.06
N LYS A 214 -1.20 -0.25 19.45
CA LYS A 214 -2.39 -0.88 20.04
C LYS A 214 -2.21 -2.39 20.35
N TYR A 215 -1.52 -3.12 19.47
CA TYR A 215 -1.17 -4.54 19.72
C TYR A 215 -0.07 -4.64 20.78
N SER A 216 0.88 -3.70 20.81
CA SER A 216 1.92 -3.67 21.84
C SER A 216 1.38 -3.43 23.25
N ARG A 217 0.28 -2.65 23.42
CA ARG A 217 -0.37 -2.45 24.72
C ARG A 217 -0.97 -3.74 25.29
N MET A 218 -1.70 -4.49 24.48
CA MET A 218 -2.28 -5.76 24.92
C MET A 218 -1.21 -6.85 25.11
N ALA A 219 -0.19 -6.91 24.25
CA ALA A 219 0.96 -7.78 24.46
C ALA A 219 1.73 -7.45 25.77
N GLY A 220 1.88 -6.16 26.08
CA GLY A 220 2.43 -5.68 27.36
C GLY A 220 1.56 -6.08 28.55
N ALA A 221 0.26 -5.82 28.49
CA ALA A 221 -0.71 -6.23 29.51
C ALA A 221 -0.68 -7.74 29.81
N ILE A 222 -0.58 -8.58 28.78
CA ILE A 222 -0.46 -10.03 28.90
C ILE A 222 0.89 -10.42 29.56
N ALA A 223 1.99 -9.77 29.17
CA ALA A 223 3.32 -10.04 29.71
C ALA A 223 3.48 -9.60 31.18
N ASP A 224 2.89 -8.45 31.54
CA ASP A 224 2.90 -7.94 32.91
C ASP A 224 1.97 -8.75 33.83
N LEU A 225 0.79 -9.16 33.34
CA LEU A 225 -0.11 -10.07 34.05
C LEU A 225 0.59 -11.40 34.38
N ALA A 226 1.24 -12.03 33.39
CA ALA A 226 1.99 -13.27 33.59
C ALA A 226 3.17 -13.11 34.56
N ALA A 227 3.83 -11.95 34.56
CA ALA A 227 4.89 -11.62 35.51
C ALA A 227 4.37 -11.37 36.94
N GLU A 228 3.13 -10.89 37.09
CA GLU A 228 2.48 -10.65 38.38
C GLU A 228 1.89 -11.95 38.98
N THR A 229 1.14 -12.72 38.20
CA THR A 229 0.45 -13.93 38.70
C THR A 229 1.33 -15.17 38.71
N GLY A 230 2.43 -15.17 37.95
CA GLY A 230 3.30 -16.33 37.75
C GLY A 230 2.68 -17.42 36.87
N GLN A 231 1.50 -17.16 36.29
CA GLN A 231 0.84 -18.06 35.34
C GLN A 231 1.43 -17.92 33.93
N PRO A 232 1.25 -18.91 33.04
CA PRO A 232 1.55 -18.73 31.63
C PRO A 232 0.81 -17.53 31.04
N PRO A 233 1.44 -16.74 30.15
CA PRO A 233 0.76 -15.68 29.42
C PRO A 233 -0.29 -16.25 28.46
N LEU A 234 -1.32 -15.46 28.17
CA LEU A 234 -2.27 -15.77 27.08
C LEU A 234 -1.50 -15.90 25.76
N LEU A 235 -1.87 -16.90 24.95
CA LEU A 235 -1.44 -16.98 23.56
C LEU A 235 -2.18 -15.88 22.79
N TYR A 236 -1.43 -15.01 22.12
CA TYR A 236 -1.95 -13.79 21.50
C TYR A 236 -1.92 -13.91 19.97
N SER A 237 -3.10 -13.87 19.36
CA SER A 237 -3.30 -13.88 17.91
C SER A 237 -3.79 -12.52 17.43
N ILE A 238 -3.04 -11.92 16.52
CA ILE A 238 -3.26 -10.57 16.00
C ILE A 238 -4.13 -10.65 14.73
N CYS A 239 -5.41 -10.33 14.86
CA CYS A 239 -6.34 -10.28 13.74
C CYS A 239 -6.34 -8.86 13.14
N GLU A 240 -5.34 -8.54 12.31
CA GLU A 240 -5.22 -7.19 11.68
C GLU A 240 -5.31 -7.18 10.14
N TRP A 241 -5.53 -8.35 9.55
CA TRP A 241 -5.87 -8.59 8.14
C TRP A 241 -4.74 -8.38 7.10
N GLY A 242 -3.48 -8.36 7.54
CA GLY A 242 -2.31 -8.13 6.69
C GLY A 242 -2.04 -6.64 6.38
N ARG A 243 -2.90 -5.73 6.86
CA ARG A 243 -2.95 -4.34 6.39
C ARG A 243 -1.68 -3.55 6.69
N GLU A 244 -1.13 -3.71 7.90
CA GLU A 244 0.08 -3.00 8.33
C GLU A 244 1.34 -3.89 8.23
N GLN A 245 1.30 -4.93 7.38
CA GLN A 245 2.42 -5.83 7.09
C GLN A 245 2.94 -6.59 8.34
N PRO A 246 2.09 -7.34 9.06
CA PRO A 246 2.41 -7.93 10.35
C PRO A 246 3.53 -8.98 10.29
N TRP A 247 3.81 -9.56 9.13
CA TRP A 247 5.00 -10.40 8.91
C TRP A 247 6.34 -9.67 9.20
N LEU A 248 6.36 -8.33 9.25
CA LEU A 248 7.54 -7.53 9.62
C LEU A 248 7.71 -7.29 11.13
N TRP A 249 6.64 -7.43 11.93
CA TRP A 249 6.63 -6.97 13.33
C TRP A 249 5.81 -7.81 14.31
N GLY A 250 4.83 -8.60 13.85
CA GLY A 250 3.89 -9.38 14.67
C GLY A 250 4.59 -10.31 15.65
N ARG A 251 5.66 -10.99 15.22
CA ARG A 251 6.52 -11.88 16.04
C ARG A 251 7.16 -11.21 17.28
N ARG A 252 7.11 -9.88 17.38
CA ARG A 252 7.53 -9.15 18.58
C ARG A 252 6.44 -9.12 19.66
N TYR A 253 5.16 -9.21 19.28
CA TYR A 253 4.02 -8.94 20.17
C TYR A 253 3.03 -10.11 20.29
N GLY A 254 2.89 -10.97 19.28
CA GLY A 254 2.01 -12.13 19.28
C GLY A 254 2.62 -13.35 18.61
N GLN A 255 2.04 -14.53 18.88
CA GLN A 255 2.50 -15.81 18.34
C GLN A 255 1.87 -16.15 16.99
N ALA A 256 0.80 -15.47 16.58
CA ALA A 256 0.22 -15.55 15.24
C ALA A 256 -0.33 -14.20 14.79
N TRP A 257 -0.44 -13.98 13.47
CA TRP A 257 -1.04 -12.77 12.90
C TRP A 257 -1.76 -13.05 11.57
N ARG A 258 -3.02 -12.60 11.44
CA ARG A 258 -3.82 -12.71 10.20
C ARG A 258 -3.13 -11.95 9.07
N THR A 259 -2.92 -12.63 7.94
CA THR A 259 -2.18 -12.08 6.78
C THR A 259 -3.07 -11.55 5.64
N THR A 260 -4.39 -11.73 5.74
CA THR A 260 -5.40 -11.21 4.80
C THR A 260 -6.69 -10.84 5.53
N GLU A 261 -7.55 -10.10 4.84
CA GLU A 261 -9.01 -10.06 5.08
C GLU A 261 -9.61 -11.48 5.24
N ASP A 262 -10.84 -11.56 5.74
CA ASP A 262 -11.50 -12.84 6.07
C ASP A 262 -11.62 -13.80 4.87
N ILE A 263 -11.51 -15.09 5.18
CA ILE A 263 -11.71 -16.21 4.26
C ILE A 263 -13.18 -16.34 3.82
N ASP A 264 -13.39 -17.08 2.73
CA ASP A 264 -14.69 -17.44 2.18
C ASP A 264 -14.62 -18.90 1.67
N SER A 265 -15.73 -19.63 1.71
CA SER A 265 -15.82 -21.05 1.39
C SER A 265 -15.85 -21.31 -0.12
N THR A 266 -14.89 -20.75 -0.86
CA THR A 266 -14.76 -20.88 -2.32
C THR A 266 -13.29 -21.08 -2.73
N TRP A 267 -13.03 -21.91 -3.74
CA TRP A 267 -11.66 -22.12 -4.24
C TRP A 267 -10.93 -20.82 -4.59
N LYS A 268 -11.65 -19.82 -5.11
CA LYS A 268 -11.06 -18.52 -5.47
C LYS A 268 -10.58 -17.74 -4.24
N ALA A 269 -11.18 -17.92 -3.07
CA ALA A 269 -10.69 -17.35 -1.81
C ALA A 269 -9.48 -18.15 -1.30
N LEU A 270 -9.54 -19.48 -1.32
CA LEU A 270 -8.41 -20.35 -0.97
C LEU A 270 -7.16 -20.03 -1.81
N ALA A 271 -7.31 -19.96 -3.13
CA ALA A 271 -6.26 -19.61 -4.08
C ALA A 271 -5.68 -18.20 -3.85
N HIS A 272 -6.53 -17.23 -3.50
CA HIS A 272 -6.10 -15.88 -3.12
C HIS A 272 -5.22 -15.89 -1.86
N LEU A 273 -5.63 -16.60 -0.81
CA LEU A 273 -4.87 -16.69 0.44
C LEU A 273 -3.56 -17.46 0.26
N ILE A 274 -3.56 -18.57 -0.48
CA ILE A 274 -2.34 -19.32 -0.84
C ILE A 274 -1.37 -18.46 -1.68
N ASN A 275 -1.90 -17.68 -2.64
CA ASN A 275 -1.09 -16.74 -3.42
C ASN A 275 -0.43 -15.70 -2.50
N ASN A 276 -1.17 -15.06 -1.59
CA ASN A 276 -0.61 -14.06 -0.68
C ASN A 276 0.44 -14.67 0.26
N ALA A 277 0.13 -15.82 0.87
CA ALA A 277 1.03 -16.56 1.74
C ALA A 277 2.35 -16.95 1.05
N SER A 278 2.34 -17.19 -0.27
CA SER A 278 3.56 -17.53 -1.03
C SER A 278 4.67 -16.46 -0.91
N PHE A 279 4.31 -15.18 -0.80
CA PHE A 279 5.26 -14.06 -0.69
C PHE A 279 5.71 -13.75 0.76
N VAL A 280 4.97 -14.20 1.77
CA VAL A 280 5.24 -13.91 3.20
C VAL A 280 5.58 -15.14 4.03
N SER A 281 5.54 -16.34 3.43
CA SER A 281 5.85 -17.66 4.02
C SER A 281 7.14 -17.70 4.85
N TRP A 282 8.17 -16.94 4.44
CA TRP A 282 9.45 -16.80 5.14
C TRP A 282 9.35 -16.21 6.56
N ALA A 283 8.23 -15.56 6.92
CA ALA A 283 8.01 -14.98 8.23
C ALA A 283 7.45 -15.97 9.28
N THR A 284 6.92 -17.13 8.84
CA THR A 284 6.45 -18.19 9.73
C THR A 284 7.63 -19.00 10.26
N ASP A 285 7.81 -19.03 11.58
CA ASP A 285 8.82 -19.82 12.31
C ASP A 285 8.38 -19.95 13.79
N PHE A 286 9.15 -20.66 14.64
CA PHE A 286 8.79 -20.88 16.03
C PHE A 286 8.41 -19.59 16.78
N TYR A 287 7.31 -19.63 17.54
CA TYR A 287 6.75 -18.48 18.28
C TYR A 287 6.30 -17.30 17.40
N GLY A 288 6.06 -17.49 16.09
CA GLY A 288 5.52 -16.45 15.22
C GLY A 288 5.07 -17.00 13.87
N HIS A 289 3.77 -17.18 13.71
CA HIS A 289 3.18 -17.82 12.53
C HIS A 289 2.31 -16.85 11.73
N ASN A 290 2.43 -16.87 10.40
CA ASN A 290 1.42 -16.25 9.54
C ASN A 290 0.11 -17.02 9.72
N ASP A 291 -0.95 -16.33 10.16
CA ASP A 291 -2.30 -16.88 10.25
C ASP A 291 -3.00 -16.66 8.89
N MET A 292 -3.44 -17.77 8.29
CA MET A 292 -4.19 -17.81 7.04
C MET A 292 -5.71 -17.93 7.27
N ASP A 293 -6.19 -17.60 8.47
CA ASP A 293 -7.59 -17.66 8.88
C ASP A 293 -8.17 -19.07 9.08
N ILE A 294 -9.41 -19.08 9.59
CA ILE A 294 -10.18 -20.25 10.01
C ILE A 294 -10.44 -21.23 8.84
N LEU A 295 -10.48 -22.53 9.13
CA LEU A 295 -10.76 -23.57 8.14
C LEU A 295 -12.25 -23.63 7.76
N GLU A 296 -12.54 -23.30 6.50
CA GLU A 296 -13.77 -23.69 5.78
C GLU A 296 -13.91 -25.21 5.48
N VAL A 297 -13.24 -26.09 6.24
CA VAL A 297 -13.37 -27.54 6.08
C VAL A 297 -14.74 -27.99 6.59
N GLY A 298 -15.67 -28.23 5.68
CA GLY A 298 -17.07 -28.57 5.97
C GLY A 298 -18.10 -27.50 5.59
N ASN A 299 -17.65 -26.34 5.10
CA ASN A 299 -18.50 -25.21 4.78
C ASN A 299 -18.59 -24.96 3.27
N GLY A 300 -19.71 -24.37 2.83
CA GLY A 300 -19.96 -24.01 1.44
C GLY A 300 -20.04 -25.20 0.48
N ASP A 301 -19.77 -24.93 -0.80
CA ASP A 301 -19.83 -25.89 -1.90
C ASP A 301 -18.42 -26.39 -2.33
N LEU A 302 -17.43 -26.34 -1.43
CA LEU A 302 -16.05 -26.80 -1.71
C LEU A 302 -16.02 -28.32 -1.98
N THR A 303 -15.33 -28.73 -3.04
CA THR A 303 -15.13 -30.15 -3.39
C THR A 303 -14.08 -30.80 -2.48
N PHE A 304 -14.15 -32.13 -2.31
CA PHE A 304 -13.22 -32.88 -1.44
C PHE A 304 -11.72 -32.60 -1.73
N ASP A 305 -11.34 -32.46 -3.00
CA ASP A 305 -9.95 -32.16 -3.38
C ASP A 305 -9.56 -30.70 -3.11
N GLU A 306 -10.49 -29.73 -3.24
CA GLU A 306 -10.27 -28.34 -2.79
C GLU A 306 -10.13 -28.26 -1.26
N VAL A 307 -10.95 -29.01 -0.52
CA VAL A 307 -10.87 -29.09 0.96
C VAL A 307 -9.58 -29.77 1.42
N LYS A 308 -9.07 -30.77 0.69
CA LYS A 308 -7.72 -31.33 0.92
C LYS A 308 -6.62 -30.31 0.61
N SER A 309 -6.73 -29.57 -0.48
CA SER A 309 -5.79 -28.51 -0.87
C SER A 309 -5.70 -27.41 0.17
N HIS A 310 -6.84 -26.91 0.63
CA HIS A 310 -7.00 -26.00 1.77
C HIS A 310 -6.25 -26.51 3.00
N PHE A 311 -6.66 -27.67 3.52
CA PHE A 311 -6.09 -28.25 4.74
C PHE A 311 -4.57 -28.47 4.63
N THR A 312 -4.10 -28.96 3.48
CA THR A 312 -2.68 -29.18 3.22
C THR A 312 -1.90 -27.87 3.20
N ALA A 313 -2.40 -26.86 2.49
CA ALA A 313 -1.73 -25.57 2.37
C ALA A 313 -1.58 -24.88 3.74
N TRP A 314 -2.65 -24.81 4.54
CA TRP A 314 -2.63 -24.22 5.88
C TRP A 314 -1.67 -24.98 6.80
N ALA A 315 -1.73 -26.33 6.79
CA ALA A 315 -0.90 -27.15 7.65
C ALA A 315 0.59 -27.02 7.32
N LEU A 316 0.96 -27.13 6.03
CA LEU A 316 2.37 -27.15 5.62
C LEU A 316 3.01 -25.75 5.59
N MET A 317 2.24 -24.68 5.35
CA MET A 317 2.68 -23.30 5.56
C MET A 317 2.66 -22.87 7.04
N LYS A 318 2.32 -23.79 7.95
CA LYS A 318 2.32 -23.59 9.41
C LYS A 318 1.44 -22.42 9.87
N SER A 319 0.30 -22.24 9.21
CA SER A 319 -0.81 -21.50 9.80
C SER A 319 -1.27 -22.20 11.08
N PRO A 320 -1.81 -21.47 12.08
CA PRO A 320 -2.71 -22.08 13.04
C PRO A 320 -3.88 -22.74 12.32
N ILE A 321 -4.42 -23.81 12.92
CA ILE A 321 -5.49 -24.61 12.31
C ILE A 321 -6.71 -24.58 13.22
N LEU A 322 -7.63 -23.68 12.91
CA LEU A 322 -8.92 -23.52 13.61
C LEU A 322 -10.03 -24.12 12.75
N ILE A 323 -10.73 -25.14 13.25
CA ILE A 323 -11.91 -25.71 12.59
C ILE A 323 -13.08 -24.71 12.69
N GLY A 324 -13.77 -24.43 11.58
CA GLY A 324 -14.86 -23.45 11.49
C GLY A 324 -16.21 -23.98 11.03
N THR A 325 -16.51 -25.28 11.17
CA THR A 325 -17.78 -25.92 10.73
C THR A 325 -18.63 -26.41 11.91
N ASP A 326 -19.92 -26.69 11.73
CA ASP A 326 -20.72 -27.35 12.76
C ASP A 326 -20.35 -28.85 12.90
N LEU A 327 -19.67 -29.18 13.99
CA LEU A 327 -19.28 -30.55 14.33
C LEU A 327 -20.48 -31.48 14.63
N SER A 328 -21.70 -30.95 14.75
CA SER A 328 -22.90 -31.77 14.93
C SER A 328 -23.35 -32.48 13.64
N VAL A 329 -22.97 -31.96 12.48
CA VAL A 329 -23.37 -32.46 11.14
C VAL A 329 -22.19 -32.74 10.18
N ILE A 330 -20.95 -32.61 10.64
CA ILE A 330 -19.75 -32.86 9.83
C ILE A 330 -19.73 -34.28 9.23
N SER A 331 -19.32 -34.39 7.96
CA SER A 331 -19.19 -35.69 7.28
C SER A 331 -17.94 -36.44 7.73
N GLU A 332 -17.97 -37.78 7.68
CA GLU A 332 -16.78 -38.64 7.90
C GLU A 332 -15.64 -38.29 6.93
N GLU A 333 -15.97 -37.82 5.73
CA GLU A 333 -15.03 -37.39 4.70
C GLU A 333 -14.25 -36.13 5.13
N HIS A 334 -14.93 -35.08 5.57
CA HIS A 334 -14.29 -33.87 6.11
C HIS A 334 -13.60 -34.14 7.46
N LEU A 335 -14.17 -35.02 8.29
CA LEU A 335 -13.55 -35.46 9.54
C LEU A 335 -12.25 -36.23 9.29
N SER A 336 -12.15 -36.98 8.19
CA SER A 336 -10.91 -37.68 7.79
C SER A 336 -9.79 -36.72 7.38
N ILE A 337 -10.14 -35.62 6.67
CA ILE A 337 -9.21 -34.53 6.33
C ILE A 337 -8.63 -33.93 7.60
N LEU A 338 -9.50 -33.48 8.51
CA LEU A 338 -9.10 -32.84 9.77
C LEU A 338 -8.22 -33.75 10.63
N LYS A 339 -8.40 -35.08 10.54
CA LYS A 339 -7.67 -36.08 11.33
C LYS A 339 -6.45 -36.68 10.63
N ASN A 340 -5.97 -36.10 9.53
CA ASN A 340 -4.73 -36.54 8.90
C ASN A 340 -3.50 -36.23 9.78
N THR A 341 -3.14 -37.20 10.61
CA THR A 341 -2.02 -37.10 11.57
C THR A 341 -0.65 -36.87 10.94
N GLU A 342 -0.42 -37.25 9.68
CA GLU A 342 0.87 -37.04 9.01
C GLU A 342 1.05 -35.61 8.52
N ILE A 343 -0.02 -35.01 7.98
CA ILE A 343 -0.03 -33.58 7.60
C ILE A 343 0.01 -32.70 8.86
N LEU A 344 -0.74 -33.05 9.91
CA LEU A 344 -0.66 -32.39 11.22
C LEU A 344 0.75 -32.49 11.84
N ALA A 345 1.47 -33.62 11.65
CA ALA A 345 2.82 -33.78 12.17
C ALA A 345 3.87 -32.85 11.51
N ILE A 346 3.61 -32.35 10.29
CA ILE A 346 4.45 -31.31 9.68
C ILE A 346 4.09 -29.93 10.25
N ASN A 347 2.81 -29.62 10.44
CA ASN A 347 2.37 -28.39 11.09
C ASN A 347 2.94 -28.26 12.52
N GLN A 348 2.92 -29.37 13.27
CA GLN A 348 3.36 -29.49 14.66
C GLN A 348 4.82 -29.96 14.82
N ASP A 349 5.68 -29.71 13.82
CA ASP A 349 7.07 -30.16 13.87
C ASP A 349 7.86 -29.47 15.01
N PRO A 350 8.36 -30.22 16.02
CA PRO A 350 9.03 -29.65 17.18
C PRO A 350 10.49 -29.22 16.93
N VAL A 351 11.07 -29.57 15.77
CA VAL A 351 12.48 -29.33 15.41
C VAL A 351 12.63 -28.25 14.33
N VAL A 352 11.75 -28.24 13.33
CA VAL A 352 11.74 -27.24 12.24
C VAL A 352 10.55 -26.29 12.42
N GLY A 353 10.80 -25.03 12.74
CA GLY A 353 9.76 -24.02 12.90
C GLY A 353 9.22 -23.46 11.59
N THR A 354 10.05 -23.39 10.55
CA THR A 354 9.75 -22.70 9.29
C THR A 354 8.67 -23.39 8.44
N ALA A 355 7.87 -22.57 7.75
CA ALA A 355 6.94 -23.01 6.70
C ALA A 355 7.65 -23.64 5.49
N ILE A 356 6.90 -24.39 4.66
CA ILE A 356 7.30 -24.64 3.27
C ILE A 356 7.24 -23.33 2.46
N THR A 357 8.10 -23.17 1.44
CA THR A 357 8.06 -22.02 0.54
C THR A 357 8.06 -22.46 -0.94
N PRO A 358 7.63 -21.61 -1.89
CA PRO A 358 7.58 -22.00 -3.30
C PRO A 358 8.98 -22.09 -3.90
N PHE A 359 9.26 -23.18 -4.60
CA PHE A 359 10.46 -23.28 -5.46
C PHE A 359 10.12 -23.11 -6.94
N ARG A 360 8.87 -23.36 -7.34
CA ARG A 360 8.39 -23.04 -8.70
C ARG A 360 6.90 -22.67 -8.76
N TRP A 361 6.59 -21.56 -9.42
CA TRP A 361 5.20 -21.11 -9.59
C TRP A 361 4.38 -22.03 -10.50
N GLY A 362 4.97 -22.62 -11.55
CA GLY A 362 4.33 -23.67 -12.35
C GLY A 362 3.78 -23.14 -13.66
N LEU A 363 2.45 -23.06 -13.77
CA LEU A 363 1.75 -22.39 -14.88
C LEU A 363 2.24 -20.94 -15.08
N ASN A 364 2.43 -20.25 -13.95
CA ASN A 364 2.89 -18.87 -13.92
C ASN A 364 4.43 -18.76 -13.79
N PRO A 365 5.04 -17.66 -14.28
CA PRO A 365 6.44 -17.33 -14.02
C PRO A 365 6.76 -17.22 -12.52
N GLN A 366 8.05 -17.35 -12.19
CA GLN A 366 8.52 -17.23 -10.80
C GLN A 366 8.19 -15.85 -10.21
N TRP A 367 7.69 -15.83 -8.97
CA TRP A 367 7.25 -14.64 -8.24
C TRP A 367 6.08 -13.85 -8.87
N THR A 368 5.29 -14.46 -9.77
CA THR A 368 4.04 -13.87 -10.25
C THR A 368 2.96 -13.88 -9.16
N PHE A 369 2.40 -12.72 -8.84
CA PHE A 369 1.24 -12.61 -7.96
C PHE A 369 -0.04 -12.83 -8.78
N ASP A 370 -0.67 -14.00 -8.64
CA ASP A 370 -1.91 -14.37 -9.31
C ASP A 370 -2.85 -15.06 -8.31
N THR A 371 -3.99 -14.41 -8.06
CA THR A 371 -4.98 -14.85 -7.06
C THR A 371 -5.88 -15.99 -7.54
N ALA A 372 -5.82 -16.36 -8.83
CA ALA A 372 -6.50 -17.52 -9.39
C ALA A 372 -5.55 -18.72 -9.54
N HIS A 373 -4.30 -18.47 -9.94
CA HIS A 373 -3.28 -19.51 -10.13
C HIS A 373 -2.06 -19.25 -9.23
N PRO A 374 -2.16 -19.53 -7.91
CA PRO A 374 -1.05 -19.43 -6.97
C PRO A 374 0.12 -20.35 -7.37
N ALA A 375 1.26 -20.15 -6.71
CA ALA A 375 2.41 -21.02 -6.91
C ALA A 375 2.05 -22.50 -6.71
N GLN A 376 2.50 -23.37 -7.62
CA GLN A 376 2.10 -24.77 -7.65
C GLN A 376 3.09 -25.74 -7.00
N TYR A 377 4.38 -25.40 -6.89
CA TYR A 377 5.43 -26.32 -6.46
C TYR A 377 6.21 -25.76 -5.27
N TRP A 378 6.03 -26.39 -4.11
CA TRP A 378 6.57 -25.95 -2.82
C TRP A 378 7.34 -27.08 -2.14
N SER A 379 8.34 -26.73 -1.34
CA SER A 379 8.95 -27.66 -0.40
C SER A 379 9.51 -26.96 0.83
N GLY A 380 9.97 -27.74 1.81
CA GLY A 380 10.60 -27.25 3.03
C GLY A 380 11.11 -28.41 3.88
N GLU A 381 11.84 -28.11 4.95
CA GLU A 381 12.36 -29.12 5.87
C GLU A 381 11.33 -29.54 6.93
N SER A 382 11.49 -30.78 7.41
CA SER A 382 10.87 -31.32 8.62
C SER A 382 11.90 -32.20 9.34
N GLN A 383 11.66 -32.51 10.62
CA GLN A 383 12.49 -33.42 11.42
C GLN A 383 12.72 -34.80 10.78
N ASN A 384 11.83 -35.22 9.88
CA ASN A 384 11.83 -36.53 9.23
C ASN A 384 12.36 -36.51 7.78
N GLY A 385 12.55 -35.34 7.16
CA GLY A 385 12.95 -35.21 5.76
C GLY A 385 12.36 -33.97 5.07
N THR A 386 12.47 -33.92 3.73
CA THR A 386 12.01 -32.78 2.93
C THR A 386 10.54 -32.98 2.54
N VAL A 387 9.68 -32.05 2.92
CA VAL A 387 8.25 -32.07 2.59
C VAL A 387 8.02 -31.38 1.26
N PHE A 388 7.09 -31.88 0.45
CA PHE A 388 6.65 -31.28 -0.81
C PHE A 388 5.14 -31.09 -0.85
N MET A 389 4.71 -29.98 -1.46
CA MET A 389 3.32 -29.75 -1.84
C MET A 389 3.28 -29.44 -3.34
N LEU A 390 2.49 -30.24 -4.07
CA LEU A 390 2.19 -30.04 -5.49
C LEU A 390 0.70 -29.69 -5.60
N LEU A 391 0.40 -28.45 -5.94
CA LEU A 391 -0.96 -27.92 -6.04
C LEU A 391 -1.39 -27.80 -7.50
N ASN A 392 -2.39 -28.57 -7.91
CA ASN A 392 -3.07 -28.31 -9.19
C ASN A 392 -3.96 -27.08 -9.00
N VAL A 393 -3.87 -26.11 -9.93
CA VAL A 393 -4.65 -24.86 -9.89
C VAL A 393 -5.55 -24.71 -11.11
N LEU A 394 -5.78 -25.80 -11.82
CA LEU A 394 -6.64 -25.89 -13.00
C LEU A 394 -7.98 -26.55 -12.65
N ASP A 395 -9.04 -26.17 -13.37
CA ASP A 395 -10.35 -26.83 -13.38
C ASP A 395 -10.34 -28.25 -13.99
N GLU A 396 -9.18 -28.75 -14.44
CA GLU A 396 -9.00 -30.10 -15.01
C GLU A 396 -7.85 -30.89 -14.36
N SER A 397 -7.89 -32.22 -14.47
CA SER A 397 -6.85 -33.10 -13.90
C SER A 397 -5.51 -32.94 -14.61
N ALA A 398 -4.43 -32.71 -13.85
CA ALA A 398 -3.10 -32.41 -14.40
C ALA A 398 -2.01 -33.43 -13.97
N ASP A 399 -1.01 -33.61 -14.84
CA ASP A 399 0.24 -34.28 -14.48
C ASP A 399 1.24 -33.26 -13.93
N MET A 400 1.68 -33.41 -12.68
CA MET A 400 2.61 -32.47 -12.03
C MET A 400 4.02 -33.07 -11.92
N HIS A 401 4.99 -32.44 -12.58
CA HIS A 401 6.35 -32.96 -12.76
C HIS A 401 7.43 -31.96 -12.35
N PHE A 402 8.45 -32.40 -11.60
CA PHE A 402 9.61 -31.56 -11.26
C PHE A 402 10.92 -32.36 -11.18
N ASN A 403 12.04 -31.70 -11.44
CA ASN A 403 13.38 -32.22 -11.15
C ASN A 403 13.69 -31.99 -9.68
N LEU A 404 14.23 -32.99 -8.99
CA LEU A 404 14.48 -32.93 -7.55
C LEU A 404 15.40 -31.75 -7.15
N THR A 405 16.37 -31.37 -7.99
CA THR A 405 17.24 -30.19 -7.81
C THR A 405 16.63 -28.86 -8.29
N GLU A 406 15.32 -28.77 -8.44
CA GLU A 406 14.59 -27.49 -8.40
C GLU A 406 14.25 -27.10 -6.96
N SER A 407 14.15 -28.08 -6.05
CA SER A 407 14.00 -27.85 -4.62
C SER A 407 15.36 -27.51 -3.96
N PRO A 408 15.50 -26.38 -3.25
CA PRO A 408 16.73 -26.06 -2.53
C PRO A 408 16.98 -26.95 -1.30
N TRP A 409 15.96 -27.64 -0.79
CA TRP A 409 16.05 -28.58 0.34
C TRP A 409 16.34 -30.03 -0.10
N ILE A 410 16.87 -30.22 -1.32
CA ILE A 410 17.29 -31.52 -1.86
C ILE A 410 18.73 -31.46 -2.36
N ARG A 411 19.51 -32.47 -1.98
CA ARG A 411 20.89 -32.68 -2.43
C ARG A 411 20.92 -33.40 -3.78
N ALA A 412 21.67 -32.84 -4.74
CA ALA A 412 21.95 -33.46 -6.04
C ALA A 412 22.73 -34.79 -5.87
N GLY A 413 22.54 -35.73 -6.81
CA GLY A 413 23.24 -37.03 -6.80
C GLY A 413 22.80 -37.99 -5.69
N ARG A 414 21.64 -37.74 -5.06
CA ARG A 414 21.00 -38.62 -4.07
C ARG A 414 19.64 -39.10 -4.61
N GLN A 415 19.21 -40.26 -4.12
CA GLN A 415 17.85 -40.78 -4.34
C GLN A 415 17.02 -40.64 -3.04
N TYR A 416 15.71 -40.47 -3.16
CA TYR A 416 14.84 -40.19 -2.01
C TYR A 416 13.65 -41.14 -1.97
N SER A 417 13.42 -41.81 -0.83
CA SER A 417 12.19 -42.55 -0.58
C SER A 417 11.03 -41.56 -0.46
N VAL A 418 9.95 -41.80 -1.20
CA VAL A 418 8.78 -40.93 -1.26
C VAL A 418 7.64 -41.56 -0.48
N ARG A 419 7.14 -40.84 0.52
CA ARG A 419 5.91 -41.18 1.24
C ARG A 419 4.80 -40.21 0.86
N ASP A 420 3.63 -40.73 0.55
CA ASP A 420 2.41 -39.96 0.27
C ASP A 420 1.61 -39.76 1.56
N LEU A 421 1.39 -38.50 1.93
CA LEU A 421 0.78 -38.12 3.20
C LEU A 421 -0.76 -38.17 3.16
N TRP A 422 -1.38 -38.33 1.98
CA TRP A 422 -2.82 -38.51 1.81
C TRP A 422 -3.21 -39.98 1.61
N ALA A 423 -2.39 -40.76 0.90
CA ALA A 423 -2.58 -42.19 0.72
C ALA A 423 -1.99 -43.03 1.88
N HIS A 424 -1.12 -42.44 2.71
CA HIS A 424 -0.34 -43.10 3.76
C HIS A 424 0.59 -44.22 3.24
N THR A 425 0.96 -44.18 1.95
CA THR A 425 1.76 -45.20 1.27
C THR A 425 3.19 -44.76 0.96
N ASP A 426 4.12 -45.71 1.02
CA ASP A 426 5.50 -45.50 0.56
C ASP A 426 5.60 -45.81 -0.94
N ASN A 427 5.68 -44.76 -1.76
CA ASN A 427 5.58 -44.81 -3.22
C ASN A 427 6.94 -45.09 -3.91
N GLY A 428 7.83 -45.81 -3.24
CA GLY A 428 9.16 -46.18 -3.75
C GLY A 428 10.19 -45.04 -3.67
N THR A 429 11.15 -45.02 -4.60
CA THR A 429 12.29 -44.08 -4.60
C THR A 429 12.26 -43.16 -5.82
N ALA A 430 12.29 -41.85 -5.60
CA ALA A 430 12.50 -40.86 -6.64
C ALA A 430 14.00 -40.70 -6.96
N VAL A 431 14.32 -40.66 -8.26
CA VAL A 431 15.67 -40.50 -8.80
C VAL A 431 15.64 -39.38 -9.83
N ARG A 432 16.36 -38.28 -9.54
CA ARG A 432 16.46 -37.03 -10.32
C ARG A 432 15.19 -36.23 -10.58
N THR A 433 14.06 -36.89 -10.77
CA THR A 433 12.75 -36.27 -11.03
C THR A 433 11.64 -36.99 -10.26
N PHE A 434 10.51 -36.31 -10.10
CA PHE A 434 9.27 -36.88 -9.61
C PHE A 434 8.11 -36.45 -10.51
N THR A 435 7.09 -37.31 -10.65
CA THR A 435 5.87 -37.00 -11.39
C THR A 435 4.65 -37.54 -10.65
N ALA A 436 3.81 -36.65 -10.13
CA ALA A 436 2.43 -37.01 -9.79
C ALA A 436 1.61 -37.11 -11.09
N LYS A 437 0.74 -38.11 -11.17
CA LYS A 437 -0.09 -38.39 -12.35
C LYS A 437 -1.56 -38.17 -12.03
N ASN A 438 -2.28 -37.48 -12.92
CA ASN A 438 -3.71 -37.20 -12.78
C ASN A 438 -4.06 -36.65 -11.38
N VAL A 439 -3.40 -35.55 -10.98
CA VAL A 439 -3.81 -34.77 -9.81
C VAL A 439 -5.17 -34.14 -10.13
N PRO A 440 -6.22 -34.31 -9.30
CA PRO A 440 -7.56 -33.80 -9.59
C PRO A 440 -7.63 -32.28 -9.82
N PRO A 441 -8.71 -31.75 -10.41
CA PRO A 441 -9.00 -30.32 -10.44
C PRO A 441 -8.85 -29.71 -9.04
N HIS A 442 -8.14 -28.59 -8.94
CA HIS A 442 -7.84 -27.89 -7.68
C HIS A 442 -7.25 -28.77 -6.54
N GLY A 443 -6.77 -29.97 -6.86
CA GLY A 443 -6.30 -30.97 -5.91
C GLY A 443 -4.81 -30.87 -5.58
N VAL A 444 -4.42 -31.50 -4.46
CA VAL A 444 -3.06 -31.44 -3.92
C VAL A 444 -2.42 -32.84 -3.78
N VAL A 445 -1.11 -32.89 -3.97
CA VAL A 445 -0.26 -34.01 -3.56
C VAL A 445 0.70 -33.52 -2.48
N ALA A 446 0.65 -34.18 -1.32
CA ALA A 446 1.49 -33.90 -0.15
C ALA A 446 2.45 -35.07 0.06
N LEU A 447 3.76 -34.82 0.03
CA LEU A 447 4.79 -35.87 0.12
C LEU A 447 5.81 -35.56 1.21
N LEU A 448 6.32 -36.60 1.86
CA LEU A 448 7.56 -36.55 2.62
C LEU A 448 8.64 -37.35 1.86
N MET A 449 9.73 -36.68 1.51
CA MET A 449 10.88 -37.28 0.83
C MET A 449 12.06 -37.42 1.80
N THR A 450 12.55 -38.65 1.97
CA THR A 450 13.63 -38.98 2.90
C THR A 450 14.84 -39.51 2.14
N ASP A 451 16.06 -39.11 2.51
CA ASP A 451 17.27 -39.47 1.76
C ASP A 451 17.55 -40.99 1.87
N ALA A 452 17.47 -41.68 0.73
CA ALA A 452 17.56 -43.13 0.61
C ALA A 452 18.94 -43.62 0.10
N GLY A 453 19.93 -42.74 -0.02
CA GLY A 453 21.28 -43.08 -0.46
C GLY A 453 21.76 -42.30 -1.68
N ASP A 454 22.95 -42.65 -2.14
CA ASP A 454 23.51 -42.13 -3.40
C ASP A 454 22.68 -42.60 -4.61
N GLU A 455 22.69 -41.79 -5.67
CA GLU A 455 22.02 -42.12 -6.92
C GLU A 455 22.51 -43.46 -7.52
N PRO A 456 21.64 -44.29 -8.12
CA PRO A 456 22.05 -45.55 -8.75
C PRO A 456 23.20 -45.39 -9.76
N ALA A 457 24.24 -46.20 -9.58
CA ALA A 457 25.43 -46.17 -10.41
C ALA A 457 25.10 -46.46 -11.90
N GLY A 458 25.67 -45.66 -12.79
CA GLY A 458 25.48 -45.79 -14.24
C GLY A 458 24.30 -45.00 -14.82
N THR A 459 23.54 -44.26 -14.00
CA THR A 459 22.46 -43.37 -14.48
C THR A 459 23.02 -42.31 -15.46
N GLN A 460 22.30 -42.05 -16.56
CA GLN A 460 22.74 -41.17 -17.66
C GLN A 460 21.79 -39.97 -17.86
N PRO A 461 22.29 -38.76 -18.22
CA PRO A 461 23.70 -38.34 -18.27
C PRO A 461 24.41 -38.49 -16.90
N PRO A 462 25.75 -38.46 -16.79
CA PRO A 462 26.43 -38.74 -15.51
C PRO A 462 26.20 -37.66 -14.43
N CYS A 463 25.72 -36.48 -14.82
CA CYS A 463 25.25 -35.40 -13.98
C CYS A 463 23.71 -35.29 -14.04
N GLN A 464 23.10 -34.59 -13.07
CA GLN A 464 21.65 -34.34 -13.09
C GLN A 464 21.22 -33.23 -14.07
N ARG A 465 22.06 -32.23 -14.32
CA ARG A 465 21.83 -31.16 -15.32
C ARG A 465 22.96 -31.09 -16.35
N PRO A 466 22.72 -31.08 -17.67
CA PRO A 466 23.77 -31.13 -18.71
C PRO A 466 24.84 -30.02 -18.64
N GLU A 467 24.54 -28.89 -18.02
CA GLU A 467 25.47 -27.78 -17.74
C GLU A 467 26.37 -28.03 -16.52
N TRP A 468 26.03 -28.99 -15.65
CA TRP A 468 26.85 -29.45 -14.53
C TRP A 468 27.73 -30.67 -14.88
N CYS A 469 27.61 -31.22 -16.10
CA CYS A 469 28.43 -32.32 -16.58
C CYS A 469 29.84 -31.86 -16.92
N MET A 470 30.70 -31.77 -15.92
CA MET A 470 32.12 -31.47 -16.06
C MET A 470 32.96 -32.71 -15.75
N ASP A 471 33.94 -33.01 -16.60
CA ASP A 471 34.97 -34.02 -16.36
C ASP A 471 36.05 -33.48 -15.40
N GLN A 472 36.86 -34.36 -14.78
CA GLN A 472 37.88 -34.00 -13.80
C GLN A 472 38.98 -33.07 -14.34
N ASN A 473 39.12 -33.00 -15.67
CA ASN A 473 40.03 -32.08 -16.36
C ASN A 473 39.43 -30.67 -16.59
N GLY A 474 38.19 -30.41 -16.15
CA GLY A 474 37.51 -29.13 -16.33
C GLY A 474 36.87 -28.93 -17.71
N THR A 475 36.82 -29.95 -18.57
CA THR A 475 36.04 -29.91 -19.82
C THR A 475 34.59 -30.32 -19.58
N ARG A 476 33.67 -29.82 -20.42
CA ARG A 476 32.27 -30.26 -20.40
C ARG A 476 32.15 -31.63 -21.06
N ILE A 477 31.33 -32.51 -20.50
CA ILE A 477 31.04 -33.82 -21.09
C ILE A 477 30.03 -33.62 -22.23
N ASP A 478 30.49 -33.14 -23.38
CA ASP A 478 29.63 -32.74 -24.49
C ASP A 478 28.94 -33.92 -25.21
N ASN A 479 29.38 -35.17 -24.96
CA ASN A 479 28.81 -36.39 -25.53
C ASN A 479 27.51 -36.86 -24.84
N ILE A 480 26.69 -35.95 -24.31
CA ILE A 480 25.34 -36.27 -23.82
C ILE A 480 24.41 -36.42 -25.01
N ASN A 481 24.36 -37.63 -25.55
CA ASN A 481 23.41 -37.99 -26.60
C ASN A 481 21.97 -37.92 -26.05
N PHE A 482 21.29 -36.80 -26.30
CA PHE A 482 19.85 -36.64 -26.08
C PHE A 482 19.05 -37.49 -27.08
N GLN A 483 19.10 -38.81 -26.93
CA GLN A 483 18.10 -39.69 -27.49
C GLN A 483 16.79 -39.51 -26.71
N VAL A 484 16.04 -38.46 -27.07
CA VAL A 484 14.59 -38.47 -26.89
C VAL A 484 14.07 -39.70 -27.64
N PRO A 485 13.41 -40.67 -26.99
CA PRO A 485 12.85 -41.81 -27.68
C PRO A 485 11.76 -41.34 -28.64
N ALA A 486 12.04 -41.36 -29.94
CA ALA A 486 11.07 -41.00 -30.96
C ALA A 486 9.82 -41.89 -30.81
N ALA A 487 8.63 -41.29 -30.87
CA ALA A 487 7.37 -41.94 -30.51
C ALA A 487 7.05 -43.15 -31.41
N SER A 488 7.50 -44.34 -31.00
CA SER A 488 7.20 -45.60 -31.66
C SER A 488 5.71 -45.93 -31.47
N ARG A 489 4.92 -45.75 -32.52
CA ARG A 489 3.48 -46.04 -32.53
C ARG A 489 3.19 -47.48 -32.05
N GLY A 490 2.49 -47.58 -30.94
CA GLY A 490 1.63 -48.72 -30.63
C GLY A 490 2.31 -50.02 -30.17
N LYS A 491 2.59 -50.11 -28.87
CA LYS A 491 2.36 -51.33 -28.10
C LYS A 491 1.91 -50.98 -26.68
N LYS A 492 0.96 -51.75 -26.14
CA LYS A 492 0.54 -51.66 -24.74
C LYS A 492 1.55 -52.45 -23.90
N GLU A 493 2.31 -51.77 -23.04
CA GLU A 493 2.97 -52.42 -21.90
C GLU A 493 2.56 -51.69 -20.62
N SER A 494 1.89 -52.41 -19.74
CA SER A 494 1.42 -51.93 -18.45
C SER A 494 2.50 -52.11 -17.39
N ILE A 495 2.68 -51.11 -16.52
CA ILE A 495 3.66 -51.15 -15.43
C ILE A 495 3.36 -52.34 -14.52
N HIS A 496 4.25 -53.33 -14.53
CA HIS A 496 4.10 -54.56 -13.76
C HIS A 496 4.55 -54.34 -12.30
N ILE A 497 3.61 -53.99 -11.43
CA ILE A 497 3.84 -53.94 -9.99
C ILE A 497 4.12 -55.36 -9.49
N LYS A 498 5.38 -55.65 -9.13
CA LYS A 498 5.73 -56.90 -8.43
C LYS A 498 5.20 -56.88 -7.00
N ARG A 499 3.97 -57.36 -6.81
CA ARG A 499 3.52 -57.84 -5.50
C ARG A 499 4.45 -58.95 -5.03
N SER A 500 5.04 -58.80 -3.85
CA SER A 500 5.74 -59.87 -3.14
C SER A 500 5.08 -60.08 -1.79
N GLY A 501 4.60 -61.30 -1.54
CA GLY A 501 3.93 -61.66 -0.30
C GLY A 501 3.71 -63.16 -0.21
N GLY A 502 4.10 -63.75 0.93
CA GLY A 502 3.75 -65.12 1.32
C GLY A 502 4.82 -66.19 1.14
N GLY A 503 5.54 -66.48 2.23
CA GLY A 503 5.55 -67.84 2.78
C GLY A 503 6.74 -68.78 2.51
N SER A 504 7.47 -69.08 3.59
CA SER A 504 8.18 -70.37 3.88
C SER A 504 9.34 -70.82 2.95
N SER A 505 10.37 -71.54 3.41
CA SER A 505 10.75 -72.01 4.76
C SER A 505 12.21 -72.48 4.77
N SER A 506 12.84 -72.56 5.95
CA SER A 506 14.11 -73.29 6.24
C SER A 506 15.39 -72.75 5.56
N ASP A 507 16.59 -72.85 6.15
CA ASP A 507 16.99 -73.71 7.27
C ASP A 507 18.12 -73.18 8.19
N PHE A 508 18.22 -73.78 9.39
CA PHE A 508 19.27 -73.70 10.43
C PHE A 508 19.64 -72.37 11.14
N LEU A 509 20.12 -72.54 12.39
CA LEU A 509 20.35 -71.51 13.42
C LEU A 509 21.77 -71.61 14.04
N PRO A 510 22.24 -70.59 14.81
CA PRO A 510 23.59 -70.50 15.39
C PRO A 510 23.67 -71.23 16.77
N PRO A 511 24.65 -70.96 17.66
CA PRO A 511 24.64 -69.77 18.56
C PRO A 511 26.07 -69.19 18.80
N LEU A 512 26.44 -68.25 19.71
CA LEU A 512 25.96 -67.71 21.00
C LEU A 512 26.29 -66.19 21.09
N SER A 513 25.40 -65.28 21.51
CA SER A 513 25.02 -64.86 22.90
C SER A 513 25.96 -63.79 23.54
N CYS A 514 25.54 -62.87 24.43
CA CYS A 514 24.20 -62.62 25.01
C CYS A 514 23.96 -61.14 25.48
N HIS A 515 22.73 -60.89 25.91
CA HIS A 515 22.03 -59.66 26.33
C HIS A 515 22.67 -58.61 27.29
N ARG A 516 22.40 -57.31 26.98
CA ARG A 516 21.55 -56.29 27.69
C ARG A 516 21.77 -56.05 29.21
N TYR A 517 21.99 -54.78 29.63
CA TYR A 517 20.93 -53.92 30.22
C TYR A 517 21.31 -52.44 30.49
N ARG A 518 20.35 -51.55 30.18
CA ARG A 518 20.00 -50.20 30.72
C ARG A 518 20.72 -49.71 32.01
N GLN A 519 21.22 -48.45 32.05
CA GLN A 519 20.62 -47.32 32.84
C GLN A 519 21.41 -45.97 32.88
N GLN A 520 20.64 -44.91 33.15
CA GLN A 520 20.94 -43.61 33.81
C GLN A 520 21.67 -42.43 33.12
N ARG A 521 21.30 -41.23 33.61
CA ARG A 521 21.65 -39.87 33.16
C ARG A 521 22.85 -39.32 33.91
N ALA A 522 23.62 -38.42 33.28
CA ALA A 522 23.81 -37.01 33.68
C ALA A 522 25.18 -36.45 33.28
N ARG A 523 25.22 -35.22 32.75
CA ARG A 523 26.41 -34.37 32.66
C ARG A 523 26.05 -32.90 32.82
N ILE A 524 26.91 -32.16 33.52
CA ILE A 524 26.86 -30.71 33.71
C ILE A 524 28.28 -30.15 33.41
N PHE A 525 28.32 -29.05 32.67
CA PHE A 525 29.41 -28.06 32.46
C PHE A 525 30.86 -28.38 32.89
N SER A 526 31.81 -28.15 31.99
CA SER A 526 32.82 -27.08 32.19
C SER A 526 33.58 -26.64 30.92
N ARG A 527 33.89 -25.33 30.92
CA ARG A 527 34.54 -24.43 29.95
C ARG A 527 35.97 -24.85 29.50
N PHE A 528 36.45 -24.35 28.36
CA PHE A 528 37.40 -23.21 28.21
C PHE A 528 37.67 -22.87 26.70
N PRO A 529 38.15 -21.66 26.32
CA PRO A 529 38.36 -21.19 24.92
C PRO A 529 39.84 -20.74 24.69
N PRO A 530 40.24 -19.77 23.80
CA PRO A 530 39.70 -19.27 22.51
C PRO A 530 40.72 -19.20 21.33
N GLY A 531 40.22 -19.08 20.09
CA GLY A 531 40.69 -18.16 19.00
C GLY A 531 42.12 -18.20 18.40
N PHE A 532 42.21 -18.22 17.06
CA PHE A 532 42.79 -17.14 16.21
C PHE A 532 42.66 -17.48 14.70
N LEU A 533 42.51 -16.47 13.85
CA LEU A 533 42.47 -16.57 12.37
C LEU A 533 43.52 -15.64 11.75
N PHE A 534 44.21 -16.07 10.68
CA PHE A 534 44.75 -15.17 9.65
C PHE A 534 45.05 -15.90 8.33
N PHE A 535 44.96 -15.17 7.21
CA PHE A 535 45.22 -15.63 5.82
C PHE A 535 46.71 -15.62 5.46
N SER A 536 47.12 -16.41 4.44
CA SER A 536 47.76 -15.86 3.21
C SER A 536 47.87 -16.90 2.06
N MET A 537 48.20 -16.43 0.85
CA MET A 537 48.26 -17.15 -0.43
C MET A 537 49.67 -17.64 -0.82
N SER A 538 49.74 -18.61 -1.77
CA SER A 538 50.88 -18.88 -2.68
C SER A 538 50.48 -19.94 -3.73
N GLN A 539 50.94 -19.98 -4.99
CA GLN A 539 51.28 -18.96 -6.01
C GLN A 539 51.43 -19.67 -7.38
N MET A 540 51.72 -18.93 -8.47
CA MET A 540 51.62 -19.38 -9.89
C MET A 540 52.75 -20.30 -10.42
N SER A 541 52.44 -21.11 -11.44
CA SER A 541 53.35 -21.77 -12.43
C SER A 541 52.49 -22.55 -13.46
N THR A 542 52.85 -22.96 -14.69
CA THR A 542 53.87 -22.64 -15.75
C THR A 542 53.50 -23.50 -16.99
N SER A 543 53.80 -23.23 -18.27
CA SER A 543 54.23 -22.02 -19.01
C SER A 543 54.35 -22.35 -20.52
N SER A 544 53.88 -21.50 -21.44
CA SER A 544 54.14 -21.60 -22.90
C SER A 544 53.94 -20.23 -23.56
N ILE A 545 54.69 -19.74 -24.56
CA ILE A 545 56.10 -19.84 -24.97
C ILE A 545 56.22 -18.86 -26.18
N TYR A 546 57.10 -17.84 -26.08
CA TYR A 546 57.56 -16.97 -27.20
C TYR A 546 56.47 -16.06 -27.89
N ASN A 547 56.79 -14.91 -28.50
CA ASN A 547 58.08 -14.22 -28.71
C ASN A 547 57.86 -12.69 -28.79
N HIS A 548 58.72 -11.87 -28.19
CA HIS A 548 59.43 -10.76 -28.88
C HIS A 548 60.48 -10.07 -28.00
N SER A 549 61.31 -9.24 -28.64
CA SER A 549 62.73 -9.06 -28.28
C SER A 549 63.16 -7.59 -28.09
N ARG A 550 64.13 -7.37 -27.18
CA ARG A 550 64.89 -6.12 -26.91
C ARG A 550 64.06 -5.03 -26.17
N LEU A 551 64.56 -4.34 -25.15
CA LEU A 551 65.90 -3.75 -24.96
C LEU A 551 66.44 -3.79 -23.50
N GLN A 552 67.77 -3.69 -23.39
CA GLN A 552 68.61 -3.28 -22.24
C GLN A 552 69.81 -2.48 -22.82
N PRO A 553 70.72 -1.86 -22.03
CA PRO A 553 70.75 -1.55 -20.59
C PRO A 553 70.85 -0.01 -20.34
N THR A 554 70.96 0.55 -19.12
CA THR A 554 72.20 0.66 -18.30
C THR A 554 71.95 1.51 -17.04
N GLY A 555 72.69 1.25 -15.95
CA GLY A 555 72.73 2.12 -14.76
C GLY A 555 73.15 1.40 -13.45
N PRO A 556 74.22 1.81 -12.74
CA PRO A 556 74.63 1.24 -11.44
C PRO A 556 73.89 1.89 -10.24
N PRO A 557 73.94 1.28 -9.04
CA PRO A 557 72.99 1.57 -7.95
C PRO A 557 73.47 2.57 -6.88
N PRO A 558 72.53 3.18 -6.13
CA PRO A 558 72.79 3.72 -4.79
C PRO A 558 71.95 3.06 -3.68
N VAL A 559 72.55 3.09 -2.49
CA VAL A 559 72.23 2.43 -1.21
C VAL A 559 70.85 2.79 -0.59
N ALA A 560 70.34 1.84 0.21
CA ALA A 560 69.11 1.82 1.01
C ALA A 560 68.67 3.09 1.77
N GLY A 561 67.36 3.20 2.05
CA GLY A 561 66.80 4.13 3.04
C GLY A 561 65.30 4.01 3.34
N GLY A 562 64.95 3.73 4.60
CA GLY A 562 63.68 4.16 5.24
C GLY A 562 62.46 3.21 5.19
N PRO A 563 61.62 3.16 6.25
CA PRO A 563 60.45 2.26 6.35
C PRO A 563 59.18 2.79 5.65
N HIS A 564 59.30 3.65 4.63
CA HIS A 564 58.15 4.29 3.95
C HIS A 564 57.73 3.63 2.62
N SER A 565 58.35 2.51 2.22
CA SER A 565 57.97 1.77 1.01
C SER A 565 56.74 0.87 1.19
N VAL A 566 56.49 0.39 2.42
CA VAL A 566 55.48 -0.65 2.70
C VAL A 566 54.05 -0.12 2.65
N SER A 567 53.78 1.11 3.12
CA SER A 567 52.42 1.66 3.16
C SER A 567 51.82 1.86 1.76
N ARG A 568 52.60 2.42 0.83
CA ARG A 568 52.16 2.65 -0.56
C ARG A 568 51.88 1.35 -1.33
N LEU A 569 52.54 0.26 -0.99
CA LEU A 569 52.25 -1.05 -1.57
C LEU A 569 50.90 -1.58 -1.11
N ASN A 570 50.55 -1.42 0.18
CA ASN A 570 49.23 -1.81 0.68
C ASN A 570 48.10 -0.96 0.06
N GLU A 571 48.25 0.37 0.01
CA GLU A 571 47.29 1.28 -0.63
C GLU A 571 47.06 0.89 -2.11
N SER A 572 48.12 0.47 -2.82
CA SER A 572 48.02 -0.02 -4.21
C SER A 572 47.27 -1.36 -4.32
N PHE A 573 47.49 -2.28 -3.38
CA PHE A 573 46.83 -3.59 -3.36
C PHE A 573 45.35 -3.49 -2.99
N GLU A 574 44.96 -2.58 -2.10
CA GLU A 574 43.56 -2.36 -1.73
C GLU A 574 42.78 -1.71 -2.89
N ALA A 575 43.38 -0.76 -3.62
CA ALA A 575 42.78 -0.19 -4.83
C ALA A 575 42.54 -1.25 -5.92
N ILE A 576 43.56 -2.07 -6.23
CA ILE A 576 43.44 -3.16 -7.21
C ILE A 576 42.39 -4.19 -6.78
N ARG A 577 42.27 -4.47 -5.46
CA ARG A 577 41.23 -5.34 -4.93
C ARG A 577 39.83 -4.76 -5.13
N GLN A 578 39.63 -3.48 -4.87
CA GLN A 578 38.34 -2.81 -5.10
C GLN A 578 37.97 -2.79 -6.59
N GLU A 579 38.91 -2.53 -7.49
CA GLU A 579 38.66 -2.63 -8.94
C GLU A 579 38.26 -4.06 -9.37
N PHE A 580 38.84 -5.09 -8.75
CA PHE A 580 38.49 -6.49 -9.03
C PHE A 580 37.12 -6.89 -8.46
N GLU A 581 36.78 -6.46 -7.24
CA GLU A 581 35.47 -6.72 -6.62
C GLU A 581 34.34 -5.99 -7.37
N VAL A 582 34.55 -4.73 -7.78
CA VAL A 582 33.63 -3.99 -8.67
C VAL A 582 33.54 -4.65 -10.05
N GLY A 583 34.66 -5.13 -10.61
CA GLY A 583 34.68 -5.88 -11.87
C GLY A 583 33.82 -7.15 -11.82
N SER A 584 33.85 -7.88 -10.70
CA SER A 584 32.99 -9.06 -10.48
C SER A 584 31.51 -8.68 -10.44
N GLN A 585 31.15 -7.64 -9.69
CA GLN A 585 29.77 -7.15 -9.58
C GLN A 585 29.21 -6.66 -10.93
N VAL A 586 30.03 -5.99 -11.75
CA VAL A 586 29.66 -5.59 -13.11
C VAL A 586 29.48 -6.80 -14.03
N ASN A 587 30.26 -7.88 -13.84
CA ASN A 587 30.08 -9.11 -14.61
C ASN A 587 28.79 -9.84 -14.21
N GLU A 588 28.50 -9.96 -12.92
CA GLU A 588 27.24 -10.53 -12.40
C GLU A 588 26.01 -9.75 -12.89
N LEU A 589 26.04 -8.41 -12.85
CA LEU A 589 24.98 -7.56 -13.42
C LEU A 589 24.78 -7.78 -14.92
N ASN A 590 25.85 -8.04 -15.68
CA ASN A 590 25.72 -8.36 -17.10
C ASN A 590 25.11 -9.75 -17.34
N ILE A 591 25.45 -10.76 -16.53
CA ILE A 591 24.85 -12.09 -16.58
C ILE A 591 23.34 -12.00 -16.26
N ILE A 592 22.97 -11.31 -15.18
CA ILE A 592 21.56 -11.10 -14.77
C ILE A 592 20.78 -10.41 -15.90
N ARG A 593 21.34 -9.35 -16.51
CA ARG A 593 20.71 -8.66 -17.65
C ARG A 593 20.53 -9.58 -18.86
N GLN A 594 21.49 -10.48 -19.12
CA GLN A 594 21.43 -11.40 -20.24
C GLN A 594 20.35 -12.48 -20.03
N SER A 595 20.26 -13.07 -18.83
CA SER A 595 19.17 -13.99 -18.47
C SER A 595 17.79 -13.31 -18.54
N LEU A 596 17.69 -12.03 -18.19
CA LEU A 596 16.44 -11.27 -18.27
C LEU A 596 15.95 -11.10 -19.71
N TYR A 597 16.84 -10.85 -20.67
CA TYR A 597 16.49 -10.84 -22.11
C TYR A 597 16.08 -12.21 -22.64
N GLU A 598 16.69 -13.30 -22.16
CA GLU A 598 16.28 -14.66 -22.55
C GLU A 598 14.90 -15.02 -22.00
N LEU A 599 14.56 -14.58 -20.79
CA LEU A 599 13.23 -14.75 -20.19
C LEU A 599 12.15 -13.95 -20.94
N GLU A 600 12.41 -12.68 -21.26
CA GLU A 600 11.54 -11.86 -22.11
C GLU A 600 11.26 -12.55 -23.47
N ALA A 601 12.28 -13.15 -24.08
CA ALA A 601 12.17 -13.84 -25.36
C ALA A 601 11.40 -15.18 -25.28
N GLN A 602 11.33 -15.81 -24.11
CA GLN A 602 10.48 -16.98 -23.87
C GLN A 602 9.02 -16.57 -23.65
N HIS A 603 8.77 -15.56 -22.80
CA HIS A 603 7.42 -15.04 -22.57
C HIS A 603 6.73 -14.55 -23.86
N GLY A 604 7.49 -13.90 -24.76
CA GLY A 604 6.95 -13.46 -26.06
C GLY A 604 6.39 -14.61 -26.91
N LYS A 605 7.04 -15.78 -26.93
CA LYS A 605 6.57 -16.96 -27.66
C LYS A 605 5.31 -17.56 -27.05
N VAL A 606 5.29 -17.70 -25.73
CA VAL A 606 4.14 -18.24 -24.98
C VAL A 606 2.91 -17.35 -25.21
N ARG A 607 3.06 -16.03 -25.12
CA ARG A 607 1.97 -15.09 -25.41
C ARG A 607 1.48 -15.19 -26.86
N GLN A 608 2.38 -15.36 -27.84
CA GLN A 608 1.97 -15.52 -29.24
C GLN A 608 1.10 -16.78 -29.46
N GLN A 609 1.42 -17.89 -28.79
CA GLN A 609 0.60 -19.11 -28.84
C GLN A 609 -0.79 -18.90 -28.20
N TYR A 610 -0.87 -18.21 -27.06
CA TYR A 610 -2.15 -17.86 -26.43
C TYR A 610 -2.99 -16.88 -27.28
N GLU A 611 -2.37 -15.93 -27.98
CA GLU A 611 -3.08 -15.01 -28.88
C GLU A 611 -3.69 -15.75 -30.09
N GLU A 612 -2.98 -16.73 -30.67
CA GLU A 612 -3.52 -17.60 -31.74
C GLU A 612 -4.70 -18.46 -31.26
N GLU A 613 -4.60 -19.04 -30.06
CA GLU A 613 -5.68 -19.87 -29.49
C GLU A 613 -6.91 -19.03 -29.07
N LEU A 614 -6.70 -17.83 -28.53
CA LEU A 614 -7.78 -16.86 -28.25
C LEU A 614 -8.55 -16.47 -29.52
N VAL A 615 -7.86 -16.28 -30.66
CA VAL A 615 -8.51 -15.99 -31.94
C VAL A 615 -9.37 -17.17 -32.41
N ARG A 616 -8.85 -18.41 -32.30
CA ARG A 616 -9.60 -19.63 -32.62
C ARG A 616 -10.86 -19.77 -31.76
N LEU A 617 -10.72 -19.70 -30.43
CA LEU A 617 -11.84 -19.87 -29.49
C LEU A 617 -12.88 -18.76 -29.65
N ARG A 618 -12.47 -17.51 -29.91
CA ARG A 618 -13.39 -16.40 -30.21
C ARG A 618 -14.19 -16.67 -31.50
N ALA A 619 -13.58 -17.20 -32.56
CA ALA A 619 -14.30 -17.57 -33.78
C ALA A 619 -15.32 -18.69 -33.56
N GLU A 620 -14.95 -19.71 -32.76
CA GLU A 620 -15.80 -20.86 -32.42
C GLU A 620 -17.02 -20.43 -31.57
N VAL A 621 -16.81 -19.58 -30.56
CA VAL A 621 -17.89 -18.95 -29.77
C VAL A 621 -18.78 -18.03 -30.63
N HIS A 622 -18.21 -17.29 -31.60
CA HIS A 622 -18.97 -16.39 -32.46
C HIS A 622 -19.86 -17.14 -33.47
N ALA A 623 -19.43 -18.32 -33.93
CA ALA A 623 -20.27 -19.21 -34.73
C ALA A 623 -21.46 -19.75 -33.91
N LEU A 624 -21.18 -20.28 -32.70
CA LEU A 624 -22.20 -20.81 -31.79
C LEU A 624 -23.26 -19.75 -31.42
N ARG A 625 -22.86 -18.49 -31.19
CA ARG A 625 -23.78 -17.39 -30.86
C ARG A 625 -24.71 -16.95 -31.99
N GLN A 626 -24.43 -17.31 -33.24
CA GLN A 626 -25.28 -16.93 -34.38
C GLN A 626 -26.33 -17.99 -34.77
N GLY A 627 -26.41 -19.12 -34.05
CA GLY A 627 -27.36 -20.20 -34.34
C GLY A 627 -27.11 -20.92 -35.67
N LEU A 628 -25.97 -20.65 -36.32
CA LEU A 628 -25.49 -21.39 -37.47
C LEU A 628 -24.98 -22.76 -36.98
N PRO A 629 -25.27 -23.87 -37.70
CA PRO A 629 -24.60 -25.13 -37.42
C PRO A 629 -23.09 -24.95 -37.63
N PRO A 630 -22.22 -25.56 -36.80
CA PRO A 630 -20.78 -25.45 -36.97
C PRO A 630 -20.38 -25.92 -38.37
N GLY A 631 -19.56 -25.10 -39.05
CA GLY A 631 -19.02 -25.44 -40.36
C GLY A 631 -18.21 -26.73 -40.30
N PRO A 632 -18.17 -27.52 -41.40
CA PRO A 632 -17.57 -28.85 -41.37
C PRO A 632 -16.09 -28.78 -41.02
N HIS A 633 -15.68 -29.48 -39.95
CA HIS A 633 -14.26 -29.70 -39.66
C HIS A 633 -13.60 -30.39 -40.86
N THR A 634 -12.69 -29.70 -41.53
CA THR A 634 -11.82 -30.25 -42.57
C THR A 634 -10.65 -31.05 -41.98
N ASN A 635 -10.98 -31.98 -41.06
CA ASN A 635 -10.10 -33.11 -40.81
C ASN A 635 -10.14 -34.01 -42.04
N VAL A 636 -8.96 -34.28 -42.61
CA VAL A 636 -8.82 -35.17 -43.77
C VAL A 636 -9.06 -36.62 -43.33
N VAL A 637 -10.28 -37.12 -43.56
CA VAL A 637 -10.72 -38.52 -43.82
C VAL A 637 -10.02 -39.64 -43.03
N GLY A 638 -10.67 -40.53 -42.26
CA GLY A 638 -12.06 -41.02 -42.15
C GLY A 638 -12.01 -42.54 -41.81
N PRO A 639 -13.08 -43.36 -41.89
CA PRO A 639 -14.53 -43.08 -41.94
C PRO A 639 -15.41 -44.01 -41.01
N ALA A 640 -16.70 -43.63 -40.80
CA ALA A 640 -17.87 -44.46 -40.37
C ALA A 640 -17.85 -45.17 -38.98
N SER A 641 -18.97 -45.44 -38.28
CA SER A 641 -20.41 -45.01 -38.27
C SER A 641 -21.08 -45.56 -36.98
N GLY A 642 -22.31 -45.23 -36.54
CA GLY A 642 -23.30 -44.21 -36.94
C GLY A 642 -24.78 -44.71 -36.90
N GLY A 643 -25.58 -44.36 -35.87
CA GLY A 643 -27.03 -44.65 -35.77
C GLY A 643 -27.72 -44.07 -34.50
N PRO A 644 -29.07 -43.83 -34.46
CA PRO A 644 -29.71 -42.93 -33.47
C PRO A 644 -30.98 -43.46 -32.72
N GLN A 645 -31.49 -42.70 -31.72
CA GLN A 645 -32.89 -42.57 -31.15
C GLN A 645 -32.88 -42.38 -29.60
N SER A 646 -33.94 -41.94 -28.89
CA SER A 646 -34.92 -40.84 -29.09
C SER A 646 -35.83 -40.61 -27.83
N ALA A 647 -36.43 -39.41 -27.72
CA ALA A 647 -37.75 -39.08 -27.13
C ALA A 647 -38.06 -39.03 -25.60
N MET A 648 -38.80 -37.94 -25.27
CA MET A 648 -39.98 -37.84 -24.37
C MET A 648 -39.86 -37.49 -22.86
N SER A 649 -41.03 -37.20 -22.27
CA SER A 649 -41.28 -36.16 -21.24
C SER A 649 -42.27 -36.60 -20.14
N GLY A 650 -42.25 -35.92 -18.98
CA GLY A 650 -43.24 -36.08 -17.89
C GLY A 650 -43.42 -34.78 -17.08
N THR A 651 -44.55 -34.61 -16.38
CA THR A 651 -44.96 -33.33 -15.74
C THR A 651 -45.59 -33.50 -14.35
N GLY A 652 -45.58 -32.47 -13.50
CA GLY A 652 -46.33 -32.43 -12.24
C GLY A 652 -46.21 -31.10 -11.45
N GLY A 653 -47.35 -30.51 -11.06
CA GLY A 653 -47.47 -29.47 -10.01
C GLY A 653 -47.95 -30.09 -8.68
N VAL A 654 -48.36 -29.35 -7.63
CA VAL A 654 -48.87 -27.96 -7.55
C VAL A 654 -48.39 -27.26 -6.22
N PRO A 655 -48.97 -26.21 -5.58
CA PRO A 655 -48.17 -25.08 -5.06
C PRO A 655 -48.31 -24.80 -3.54
N PRO A 656 -47.75 -23.68 -3.05
CA PRO A 656 -48.49 -22.85 -2.08
C PRO A 656 -48.48 -21.31 -2.33
N PHE A 657 -49.58 -20.70 -1.89
CA PHE A 657 -49.88 -19.30 -1.44
C PHE A 657 -48.97 -18.08 -1.75
N ASN A 658 -49.64 -16.92 -1.98
CA ASN A 658 -49.04 -15.58 -2.07
C ASN A 658 -49.31 -14.74 -0.80
N ASP A 659 -48.36 -13.87 -0.44
CA ASP A 659 -48.59 -12.60 0.28
C ASP A 659 -47.96 -11.45 -0.55
N PRO A 660 -48.65 -10.32 -0.82
CA PRO A 660 -48.11 -9.29 -1.72
C PRO A 660 -46.96 -8.43 -1.15
N TYR A 661 -46.83 -8.26 0.18
CA TYR A 661 -46.14 -7.08 0.73
C TYR A 661 -44.62 -7.14 0.87
N PHE A 662 -43.98 -8.30 0.59
CA PHE A 662 -42.51 -8.43 0.63
C PHE A 662 -41.81 -8.21 -0.71
N ARG A 663 -42.53 -8.27 -1.84
CA ARG A 663 -41.93 -8.64 -3.13
C ARG A 663 -41.07 -7.58 -3.83
N ASP A 664 -41.13 -6.32 -3.41
CA ASP A 664 -40.42 -5.23 -4.09
C ASP A 664 -39.05 -4.89 -3.46
N ARG A 665 -38.84 -5.13 -2.16
CA ARG A 665 -37.52 -4.91 -1.53
C ARG A 665 -36.47 -5.90 -2.03
N ASP A 666 -36.84 -7.18 -2.14
CA ASP A 666 -35.91 -8.21 -2.59
C ASP A 666 -35.58 -8.08 -4.08
N ARG A 667 -36.53 -7.57 -4.89
CA ARG A 667 -36.27 -7.21 -6.29
C ARG A 667 -35.25 -6.09 -6.43
N GLU A 668 -35.34 -5.01 -5.66
CA GLU A 668 -34.29 -3.98 -5.68
C GLU A 668 -32.95 -4.49 -5.12
N ARG A 669 -32.96 -5.53 -4.27
CA ARG A 669 -31.72 -6.16 -3.78
C ARG A 669 -31.07 -7.02 -4.86
N GLU A 670 -31.82 -7.98 -5.43
CA GLU A 670 -31.37 -8.78 -6.58
C GLU A 670 -30.88 -7.90 -7.74
N GLN A 671 -31.56 -6.79 -8.02
CA GLN A 671 -31.15 -5.89 -9.10
C GLN A 671 -29.82 -5.18 -8.79
N ARG A 672 -29.65 -4.66 -7.57
CA ARG A 672 -28.38 -4.04 -7.15
C ARG A 672 -27.23 -5.04 -7.10
N ASP A 673 -27.48 -6.28 -6.69
CA ASP A 673 -26.43 -7.30 -6.63
C ASP A 673 -26.09 -7.86 -8.03
N ARG A 674 -27.06 -7.97 -8.96
CA ARG A 674 -26.79 -8.23 -10.40
C ARG A 674 -26.05 -7.09 -11.10
N GLU A 675 -26.26 -5.84 -10.69
CA GLU A 675 -25.49 -4.69 -11.18
C GLU A 675 -24.04 -4.73 -10.65
N ARG A 676 -23.86 -5.04 -9.36
CA ARG A 676 -22.53 -5.27 -8.76
C ARG A 676 -21.75 -6.41 -9.40
N GLU A 677 -22.40 -7.52 -9.77
CA GLU A 677 -21.75 -8.60 -10.52
C GLU A 677 -21.36 -8.18 -11.93
N ARG A 678 -22.20 -7.40 -12.62
CA ARG A 678 -21.86 -6.85 -13.95
C ARG A 678 -20.67 -5.91 -13.91
N ASP A 679 -20.58 -5.05 -12.91
CA ASP A 679 -19.44 -4.14 -12.78
C ASP A 679 -18.17 -4.86 -12.32
N ARG A 680 -18.26 -5.84 -11.42
CA ARG A 680 -17.15 -6.78 -11.12
C ARG A 680 -16.70 -7.58 -12.35
N GLY A 681 -17.61 -7.91 -13.26
CA GLY A 681 -17.29 -8.54 -14.55
C GLY A 681 -16.53 -7.60 -15.49
N ARG A 682 -17.03 -6.36 -15.66
CA ARG A 682 -16.39 -5.30 -16.46
C ARG A 682 -15.03 -4.88 -15.92
N GLU A 683 -14.84 -4.92 -14.60
CA GLU A 683 -13.56 -4.61 -13.95
C GLU A 683 -12.50 -5.65 -14.33
N ARG A 684 -12.82 -6.94 -14.22
CA ARG A 684 -11.95 -8.05 -14.67
C ARG A 684 -11.69 -8.02 -16.19
N GLU A 685 -12.65 -7.57 -16.99
CA GLU A 685 -12.48 -7.39 -18.44
C GLU A 685 -11.49 -6.24 -18.76
N ARG A 686 -11.59 -5.12 -18.01
CA ARG A 686 -10.67 -3.96 -18.07
C ARG A 686 -9.30 -4.18 -17.37
N GLU A 687 -9.13 -5.28 -16.64
CA GLU A 687 -7.82 -5.77 -16.21
C GLU A 687 -7.17 -6.57 -17.35
N ARG A 688 -7.92 -7.49 -17.99
CA ARG A 688 -7.42 -8.30 -19.13
C ARG A 688 -7.00 -7.47 -20.35
N GLU A 689 -7.57 -6.29 -20.58
CA GLU A 689 -7.09 -5.38 -21.62
C GLU A 689 -5.78 -4.67 -21.26
N ARG A 690 -5.46 -4.54 -19.96
CA ARG A 690 -4.33 -3.76 -19.45
C ARG A 690 -2.99 -4.46 -19.62
N ASP A 691 -2.98 -5.79 -19.58
CA ASP A 691 -1.78 -6.61 -19.75
C ASP A 691 -1.34 -6.76 -21.22
N LEU A 692 -2.18 -6.31 -22.16
CA LEU A 692 -1.95 -6.52 -23.59
C LEU A 692 -1.08 -5.43 -24.25
N GLU A 693 -1.03 -4.21 -23.73
CA GLU A 693 -0.39 -3.07 -24.40
C GLU A 693 1.16 -3.06 -24.49
N PRO A 694 1.97 -3.59 -23.54
CA PRO A 694 3.43 -3.41 -23.53
C PRO A 694 4.26 -3.94 -24.72
N ILE A 695 3.62 -4.57 -25.72
CA ILE A 695 4.29 -5.32 -26.79
C ILE A 695 4.31 -4.60 -28.15
N ARG A 696 3.52 -3.54 -28.39
CA ARG A 696 3.38 -2.95 -29.73
C ARG A 696 4.51 -2.03 -30.21
N ASP A 697 5.29 -1.41 -29.32
CA ASP A 697 6.34 -0.45 -29.74
C ASP A 697 7.75 -1.07 -29.91
N ARG A 698 7.98 -2.30 -29.44
CA ARG A 698 9.35 -2.87 -29.36
C ARG A 698 9.95 -3.30 -30.71
N ASP A 699 9.15 -3.40 -31.77
CA ASP A 699 9.58 -3.87 -33.10
C ASP A 699 10.08 -2.75 -34.04
N ARG A 700 10.02 -1.47 -33.65
CA ARG A 700 10.31 -0.35 -34.57
C ARG A 700 11.78 0.05 -34.68
N ASP A 701 12.55 -0.10 -33.62
CA ASP A 701 13.88 0.53 -33.49
C ASP A 701 15.07 -0.38 -33.85
N ARG A 702 14.84 -1.59 -34.35
CA ARG A 702 15.92 -2.57 -34.63
C ARG A 702 16.71 -2.30 -35.93
N ALA A 703 16.59 -1.10 -36.53
CA ALA A 703 17.15 -0.80 -37.85
C ALA A 703 17.56 0.67 -38.08
N VAL A 704 18.49 1.23 -37.29
CA VAL A 704 19.45 2.24 -37.79
C VAL A 704 20.87 1.98 -37.26
N ASP A 705 21.79 2.03 -38.22
CA ASP A 705 23.25 2.07 -38.19
C ASP A 705 23.96 2.72 -36.97
N GLY A 706 25.15 2.23 -36.65
CA GLY A 706 26.05 2.83 -35.65
C GLY A 706 27.28 3.48 -36.27
N ARG A 707 27.86 4.51 -35.62
CA ARG A 707 29.23 5.00 -35.91
C ARG A 707 29.86 5.87 -34.83
N ASP A 708 31.20 5.89 -34.81
CA ASP A 708 32.08 6.52 -33.81
C ASP A 708 32.11 8.08 -33.91
N PRO A 709 32.11 8.83 -32.78
CA PRO A 709 31.91 10.29 -32.81
C PRO A 709 33.23 11.09 -32.72
N LYS A 710 33.55 11.93 -33.73
CA LYS A 710 34.66 12.90 -33.65
C LYS A 710 34.39 14.25 -34.34
N ARG A 711 34.98 15.30 -33.74
CA ARG A 711 35.42 16.61 -34.33
C ARG A 711 34.49 17.85 -34.34
N LEU A 712 34.27 18.38 -33.13
CA LEU A 712 34.49 19.79 -32.72
C LEU A 712 34.72 20.92 -33.76
N LYS A 713 34.04 22.06 -33.51
CA LYS A 713 34.36 23.48 -33.90
C LYS A 713 34.12 23.86 -35.39
N GLN A 714 33.92 25.14 -35.77
CA GLN A 714 34.25 26.41 -35.10
C GLN A 714 33.37 27.65 -35.51
N ASP A 715 33.17 28.59 -34.56
CA ASP A 715 32.91 30.06 -34.63
C ASP A 715 31.92 30.71 -35.67
N ARG A 716 30.94 31.58 -35.29
CA ARG A 716 30.98 33.05 -34.92
C ARG A 716 31.04 33.95 -36.19
N ILE A 717 30.33 35.08 -36.39
CA ILE A 717 30.11 36.32 -35.58
C ILE A 717 28.74 37.02 -35.97
N LYS A 718 28.35 38.06 -35.20
CA LYS A 718 27.14 38.94 -35.17
C LYS A 718 27.33 40.29 -35.96
N PRO A 719 26.46 41.36 -35.91
CA PRO A 719 24.98 41.47 -35.81
C PRO A 719 24.30 42.66 -36.62
N ASP A 720 22.98 42.79 -36.46
CA ASP A 720 22.12 44.01 -36.28
C ASP A 720 21.82 45.14 -37.33
N HIS A 721 20.50 45.45 -37.37
CA HIS A 721 19.79 46.75 -37.46
C HIS A 721 19.51 47.55 -38.77
N ASN A 722 18.19 47.74 -39.00
CA ASN A 722 17.44 48.92 -39.52
C ASN A 722 17.69 49.46 -40.96
N MET A 723 16.80 50.24 -41.61
CA MET A 723 15.31 50.33 -41.67
C MET A 723 14.96 51.39 -42.77
N PHE A 724 13.73 51.39 -43.30
CA PHE A 724 13.08 52.38 -44.20
C PHE A 724 13.27 52.29 -45.73
N SER A 725 12.17 52.64 -46.42
CA SER A 725 11.97 52.66 -47.88
C SER A 725 12.08 54.09 -48.44
N PRO A 726 11.95 54.29 -49.78
CA PRO A 726 10.65 54.78 -50.28
C PRO A 726 10.20 54.21 -51.65
N THR A 727 8.97 54.51 -52.04
CA THR A 727 8.27 54.06 -53.28
C THR A 727 8.21 55.13 -54.38
N THR A 728 8.01 54.74 -55.65
CA THR A 728 7.05 55.40 -56.57
C THR A 728 6.70 54.53 -57.80
N VAL A 729 5.66 54.92 -58.56
CA VAL A 729 4.98 54.16 -59.63
C VAL A 729 4.79 55.03 -60.89
N PRO A 730 4.41 54.49 -62.08
CA PRO A 730 3.06 54.84 -62.58
C PRO A 730 2.30 53.81 -63.48
N LYS A 731 1.01 53.63 -63.17
CA LYS A 731 -0.21 53.57 -64.04
C LYS A 731 -0.27 52.82 -65.41
N LEU A 732 -1.19 51.82 -65.50
CA LEU A 732 -2.42 51.73 -66.36
C LEU A 732 -2.37 51.92 -67.92
N PRO A 733 -3.38 51.43 -68.71
CA PRO A 733 -4.07 50.12 -68.74
C PRO A 733 -4.08 49.46 -70.18
N PRO A 734 -5.18 48.89 -70.74
CA PRO A 734 -5.33 47.52 -71.27
C PRO A 734 -5.24 47.45 -72.85
N PRO A 735 -5.81 46.48 -73.62
CA PRO A 735 -6.51 45.20 -73.32
C PRO A 735 -6.12 43.98 -74.20
N SER A 736 -6.87 42.86 -74.08
CA SER A 736 -7.15 41.84 -75.14
C SER A 736 -5.97 40.93 -75.60
N SER A 737 -6.13 39.76 -76.25
CA SER A 737 -7.22 38.75 -76.34
C SER A 737 -6.76 37.52 -77.16
N GLY A 738 -7.38 36.33 -77.00
CA GLY A 738 -7.46 35.31 -78.07
C GLY A 738 -7.37 33.84 -77.64
N GLY A 739 -8.23 32.96 -78.21
CA GLY A 739 -8.03 31.50 -78.23
C GLY A 739 -9.09 30.50 -77.66
N PRO A 740 -10.42 30.65 -77.85
CA PRO A 740 -11.43 29.60 -77.59
C PRO A 740 -11.69 28.77 -78.90
N PRO A 741 -12.83 28.05 -79.17
CA PRO A 741 -14.10 27.77 -78.45
C PRO A 741 -14.43 26.22 -78.52
N PRO A 742 -15.66 25.64 -78.69
CA PRO A 742 -17.03 26.20 -78.74
C PRO A 742 -18.23 25.39 -78.15
N MET A 743 -19.40 26.04 -78.17
CA MET A 743 -20.80 25.53 -78.04
C MET A 743 -21.26 24.97 -76.68
N GLY A 744 -22.49 25.22 -76.21
CA GLY A 744 -23.57 26.10 -76.72
C GLY A 744 -24.74 26.25 -75.71
N PRO A 745 -25.61 27.29 -75.82
CA PRO A 745 -26.60 27.65 -74.77
C PRO A 745 -28.08 27.37 -75.13
N GLY A 746 -28.99 27.44 -74.15
CA GLY A 746 -30.43 27.61 -74.40
C GLY A 746 -31.38 27.55 -73.18
N GLY A 747 -32.28 28.54 -73.03
CA GLY A 747 -33.62 28.34 -72.45
C GLY A 747 -33.97 28.89 -71.05
N PRO A 748 -34.42 30.15 -70.94
CA PRO A 748 -35.39 30.65 -69.94
C PRO A 748 -36.77 30.93 -70.60
N PRO A 749 -37.81 31.54 -69.95
CA PRO A 749 -38.23 31.58 -68.54
C PRO A 749 -39.74 31.23 -68.32
N SER A 750 -40.19 31.28 -67.05
CA SER A 750 -41.53 31.70 -66.56
C SER A 750 -42.85 31.43 -67.32
N THR A 751 -43.76 30.68 -66.67
CA THR A 751 -45.20 31.00 -66.54
C THR A 751 -45.62 30.67 -65.08
N SER A 752 -46.47 31.37 -64.32
CA SER A 752 -47.59 32.33 -64.52
C SER A 752 -48.99 31.69 -64.56
N GLY A 753 -49.67 31.69 -63.40
CA GLY A 753 -51.10 31.37 -63.22
C GLY A 753 -51.69 32.18 -62.05
N PRO A 754 -52.57 33.17 -62.28
CA PRO A 754 -52.89 34.21 -61.28
C PRO A 754 -54.25 34.07 -60.57
N GLY A 755 -54.42 34.77 -59.44
CA GLY A 755 -55.70 34.90 -58.73
C GLY A 755 -55.73 36.07 -57.72
N LEU A 756 -56.47 37.13 -58.05
CA LEU A 756 -56.71 38.38 -57.29
C LEU A 756 -58.25 38.58 -57.15
N PRO A 757 -58.79 39.49 -56.30
CA PRO A 757 -58.39 39.90 -54.95
C PRO A 757 -59.64 39.96 -53.97
N PRO A 758 -60.03 41.00 -53.16
CA PRO A 758 -60.78 40.80 -51.89
C PRO A 758 -62.07 41.68 -51.73
N PRO A 759 -62.48 42.15 -50.52
CA PRO A 759 -63.24 41.46 -49.47
C PRO A 759 -64.75 41.84 -49.51
N PRO A 760 -65.37 42.87 -48.83
CA PRO A 760 -65.15 43.59 -47.56
C PRO A 760 -66.32 43.53 -46.52
N SER A 761 -66.12 44.05 -45.29
CA SER A 761 -67.14 44.40 -44.24
C SER A 761 -67.98 43.24 -43.62
N ALA A 762 -68.51 43.26 -42.39
CA ALA A 762 -68.28 43.97 -41.10
C ALA A 762 -69.01 43.15 -39.97
N HIS A 763 -69.11 43.47 -38.66
CA HIS A 763 -68.76 44.65 -37.87
C HIS A 763 -68.39 44.29 -36.39
N ALA A 764 -68.93 44.95 -35.35
CA ALA A 764 -68.75 44.70 -33.90
C ALA A 764 -70.09 45.08 -33.14
N PRO A 765 -70.27 45.04 -31.77
CA PRO A 765 -69.35 45.54 -30.71
C PRO A 765 -69.34 44.89 -29.28
N TYR A 766 -68.13 44.71 -28.69
CA TYR A 766 -67.70 45.05 -27.29
C TYR A 766 -68.39 44.50 -25.99
N PRO A 767 -67.78 44.60 -24.76
CA PRO A 767 -66.41 45.00 -24.36
C PRO A 767 -65.67 44.17 -23.24
N THR A 768 -64.42 44.58 -22.95
CA THR A 768 -63.60 44.50 -21.69
C THR A 768 -62.49 43.44 -21.50
N ALA A 769 -61.29 43.96 -21.12
CA ALA A 769 -60.08 43.38 -20.45
C ALA A 769 -59.51 42.00 -20.87
N GLY A 770 -58.18 41.81 -21.06
CA GLY A 770 -57.02 42.70 -20.87
C GLY A 770 -55.73 42.22 -21.61
N PRO A 771 -54.58 42.94 -21.48
CA PRO A 771 -53.40 42.85 -22.37
C PRO A 771 -52.18 42.12 -21.74
N SER A 772 -50.98 41.99 -22.36
CA SER A 772 -50.50 41.79 -23.75
C SER A 772 -48.94 41.62 -23.70
N SER A 773 -48.21 41.58 -24.81
CA SER A 773 -46.80 41.11 -24.85
C SER A 773 -45.74 41.98 -25.57
N ALA A 774 -44.53 41.97 -24.98
CA ALA A 774 -43.17 42.02 -25.58
C ALA A 774 -42.51 43.31 -26.16
N VAL A 775 -41.16 43.27 -26.11
CA VAL A 775 -40.11 43.95 -26.94
C VAL A 775 -39.34 45.19 -26.36
N THR A 776 -37.99 45.14 -26.51
CA THR A 776 -36.91 46.17 -26.39
C THR A 776 -36.40 46.67 -25.02
N SER A 777 -35.06 46.85 -24.93
CA SER A 777 -34.22 47.35 -23.80
C SER A 777 -33.98 48.87 -23.89
N PRO A 778 -33.48 49.62 -22.85
CA PRO A 778 -32.09 49.49 -22.33
C PRO A 778 -31.81 49.97 -20.85
N MET A 779 -30.51 49.97 -20.47
CA MET A 779 -29.84 50.74 -19.38
C MET A 779 -30.05 50.33 -17.89
N MET A 780 -29.44 51.11 -16.96
CA MET A 780 -28.85 50.66 -15.67
C MET A 780 -29.62 51.05 -14.39
N ASP A 781 -29.20 50.40 -13.29
CA ASP A 781 -29.28 50.82 -11.87
C ASP A 781 -30.63 50.53 -11.11
N PRO A 782 -30.72 50.69 -9.77
CA PRO A 782 -30.51 49.55 -8.88
C PRO A 782 -31.67 49.24 -7.90
N HIS A 783 -31.50 48.16 -7.11
CA HIS A 783 -32.32 47.75 -5.96
C HIS A 783 -33.82 47.48 -6.21
N ALA A 784 -34.14 46.23 -6.55
CA ALA A 784 -35.43 45.62 -6.19
C ALA A 784 -35.24 44.13 -5.84
N ASN A 785 -35.97 43.64 -4.83
CA ASN A 785 -36.06 42.24 -4.44
C ASN A 785 -37.52 41.98 -4.05
N PRO A 786 -38.17 40.92 -4.58
CA PRO A 786 -38.58 39.89 -3.63
C PRO A 786 -38.53 38.44 -4.17
N SER A 787 -38.10 37.54 -3.27
CA SER A 787 -38.67 36.23 -2.97
C SER A 787 -39.20 35.32 -4.11
N GLY A 788 -38.50 34.19 -4.31
CA GLY A 788 -39.15 32.90 -4.10
C GLY A 788 -39.56 32.07 -5.33
N ALA A 789 -38.58 31.51 -6.05
CA ALA A 789 -38.77 30.26 -6.81
C ALA A 789 -37.49 29.41 -6.76
N LEU A 790 -37.61 28.15 -6.34
CA LEU A 790 -36.51 27.17 -6.44
C LEU A 790 -36.47 26.62 -7.87
N ILE A 791 -35.35 26.85 -8.58
CA ILE A 791 -35.05 26.13 -9.80
C ILE A 791 -34.48 24.76 -9.39
N PRO A 792 -35.03 23.62 -9.88
CA PRO A 792 -34.49 22.30 -9.58
C PRO A 792 -33.11 22.14 -10.24
N ILE A 793 -32.11 21.70 -9.45
CA ILE A 793 -30.74 21.52 -9.92
C ILE A 793 -30.64 20.20 -10.70
N ASN A 794 -31.03 20.25 -11.98
CA ASN A 794 -30.62 19.27 -13.00
C ASN A 794 -29.50 19.89 -13.84
N THR A 795 -28.30 19.96 -13.28
CA THR A 795 -27.07 20.26 -14.04
C THR A 795 -26.45 18.96 -14.60
N PRO A 796 -25.80 18.98 -15.78
CA PRO A 796 -25.18 17.79 -16.36
C PRO A 796 -24.06 17.23 -15.46
N THR A 797 -23.84 15.91 -15.51
CA THR A 797 -22.73 15.23 -14.85
C THR A 797 -21.39 15.70 -15.42
N GLY A 798 -20.70 16.58 -14.70
CA GLY A 798 -19.49 17.29 -15.15
C GLY A 798 -18.18 16.50 -15.19
N GLY A 799 -18.23 15.18 -14.91
CA GLY A 799 -17.06 14.32 -14.90
C GLY A 799 -16.49 14.02 -16.28
N PHE A 800 -15.21 13.67 -16.32
CA PHE A 800 -14.58 13.15 -17.53
C PHE A 800 -15.31 11.87 -17.98
N PRO A 801 -15.73 11.72 -19.25
CA PRO A 801 -16.70 10.68 -19.62
C PRO A 801 -16.25 9.26 -19.29
N GLU A 802 -17.09 8.51 -18.57
CA GLU A 802 -16.78 7.18 -18.03
C GLU A 802 -16.63 6.09 -19.11
N ASP A 803 -17.14 6.37 -20.31
CA ASP A 803 -17.19 5.48 -21.49
C ASP A 803 -16.15 5.81 -22.59
N LEU A 804 -15.21 6.73 -22.35
CA LEU A 804 -14.16 7.01 -23.34
C LEU A 804 -13.07 5.93 -23.32
N ASP A 805 -13.13 5.04 -24.30
CA ASP A 805 -12.05 4.13 -24.67
C ASP A 805 -10.83 4.92 -25.20
N LEU A 806 -9.66 4.60 -24.64
CA LEU A 806 -8.37 5.24 -24.90
C LEU A 806 -7.83 4.98 -26.31
N ASN A 807 -8.27 3.87 -26.94
CA ASN A 807 -7.79 3.39 -28.23
C ASN A 807 -8.72 3.73 -29.41
N SER A 808 -9.91 4.24 -29.16
CA SER A 808 -10.81 4.81 -30.19
C SER A 808 -11.01 6.33 -30.11
N MET A 809 -10.37 7.01 -29.15
CA MET A 809 -10.39 8.47 -29.05
C MET A 809 -9.75 9.13 -30.29
N PRO A 810 -10.44 10.02 -31.02
CA PRO A 810 -9.87 10.67 -32.21
C PRO A 810 -8.63 11.53 -31.90
N PRO A 811 -7.63 11.60 -32.80
CA PRO A 811 -6.36 12.32 -32.55
C PRO A 811 -6.51 13.81 -32.24
N GLU A 812 -7.59 14.47 -32.63
CA GLU A 812 -7.89 15.86 -32.27
C GLU A 812 -8.21 16.07 -30.77
N PHE A 813 -8.58 14.99 -30.06
CA PHE A 813 -8.87 14.98 -28.62
C PHE A 813 -7.78 14.33 -27.76
N LYS A 814 -6.72 13.78 -28.36
CA LYS A 814 -5.60 13.12 -27.65
C LYS A 814 -4.27 13.79 -28.01
N LYS A 815 -3.37 13.92 -27.05
CA LYS A 815 -1.95 14.27 -27.29
C LYS A 815 -1.10 13.31 -26.47
N GLU A 816 -0.05 12.77 -27.07
CA GLU A 816 0.69 11.65 -26.49
C GLU A 816 2.18 11.75 -26.73
N GLY A 817 2.93 11.05 -25.88
CA GLY A 817 4.35 10.77 -26.03
C GLY A 817 4.67 9.35 -25.56
N SER A 818 5.95 9.04 -25.40
CA SER A 818 6.47 7.71 -25.06
C SER A 818 5.87 7.05 -23.80
N ASP A 819 5.41 7.86 -22.85
CA ASP A 819 4.98 7.41 -21.52
C ASP A 819 4.00 8.41 -20.86
N TRP A 820 3.24 9.14 -21.67
CA TRP A 820 2.23 10.10 -21.19
C TRP A 820 1.15 10.40 -22.21
N PHE A 821 -0.02 10.79 -21.69
CA PHE A 821 -1.21 11.15 -22.44
C PHE A 821 -1.85 12.42 -21.85
N ALA A 822 -2.29 13.34 -22.69
CA ALA A 822 -3.20 14.42 -22.36
C ALA A 822 -4.46 14.26 -23.21
N MET A 823 -5.59 13.98 -22.54
CA MET A 823 -6.89 13.73 -23.16
C MET A 823 -7.80 14.93 -22.94
N PHE A 824 -8.31 15.53 -24.01
CA PHE A 824 -9.20 16.68 -23.97
C PHE A 824 -10.66 16.23 -24.04
N ASN A 825 -11.52 16.76 -23.17
CA ASN A 825 -12.91 16.34 -23.06
C ASN A 825 -13.70 16.73 -24.34
N PRO A 826 -14.21 15.76 -25.14
CA PRO A 826 -14.88 16.06 -26.40
C PRO A 826 -16.29 16.66 -26.22
N LYS A 827 -16.83 16.66 -25.00
CA LYS A 827 -18.13 17.26 -24.68
C LYS A 827 -18.05 18.79 -24.45
N VAL A 828 -16.86 19.38 -24.46
CA VAL A 828 -16.64 20.83 -24.33
C VAL A 828 -15.80 21.37 -25.48
N LYS A 829 -15.90 22.67 -25.77
CA LYS A 829 -14.96 23.32 -26.71
C LYS A 829 -13.56 23.25 -26.11
N ARG A 830 -12.60 22.62 -26.82
CA ARG A 830 -11.18 22.65 -26.43
C ARG A 830 -10.74 24.10 -26.21
N SER A 831 -10.34 24.37 -24.98
CA SER A 831 -9.98 25.67 -24.41
C SER A 831 -8.55 25.66 -23.85
N LEU A 832 -7.88 24.50 -23.92
CA LEU A 832 -6.60 24.20 -23.31
C LEU A 832 -5.79 23.30 -24.24
N ASP A 833 -4.47 23.46 -24.24
CA ASP A 833 -3.49 22.52 -24.76
C ASP A 833 -2.40 22.28 -23.72
N VAL A 834 -2.09 21.00 -23.44
CA VAL A 834 -1.12 20.59 -22.42
C VAL A 834 -0.08 19.66 -23.03
N SER A 835 1.17 19.76 -22.58
CA SER A 835 2.29 18.90 -23.01
C SER A 835 3.24 18.63 -21.85
N LEU A 836 3.86 17.44 -21.81
CA LEU A 836 5.01 17.20 -20.95
C LEU A 836 6.24 18.00 -21.45
N VAL A 837 7.00 18.56 -20.52
CA VAL A 837 8.25 19.31 -20.78
C VAL A 837 9.46 18.55 -20.24
N HIS A 838 9.39 18.07 -18.99
CA HIS A 838 10.47 17.33 -18.33
C HIS A 838 9.94 16.20 -17.44
N THR A 839 10.65 15.07 -17.40
CA THR A 839 10.51 14.03 -16.38
C THR A 839 11.78 14.02 -15.51
N LEU A 840 11.61 14.11 -14.20
CA LEU A 840 12.67 14.30 -13.22
C LEU A 840 12.72 13.10 -12.28
N MET A 841 13.74 12.24 -12.47
CA MET A 841 13.94 11.04 -11.67
C MET A 841 14.47 11.35 -10.26
N HIS A 842 13.93 10.65 -9.27
CA HIS A 842 14.35 10.68 -7.86
C HIS A 842 14.66 9.25 -7.38
N GLU A 843 15.32 9.14 -6.23
CA GLU A 843 15.72 7.87 -5.59
C GLU A 843 14.61 7.26 -4.71
N SER A 844 13.49 7.97 -4.55
CA SER A 844 12.36 7.59 -3.72
C SER A 844 11.13 8.45 -4.09
N VAL A 845 10.00 8.21 -3.41
CA VAL A 845 8.72 8.91 -3.60
C VAL A 845 8.88 10.43 -3.58
N VAL A 846 8.31 11.11 -4.57
CA VAL A 846 8.20 12.57 -4.57
C VAL A 846 6.93 12.95 -3.81
N CYS A 847 7.10 13.25 -2.52
CA CYS A 847 5.98 13.58 -1.62
C CYS A 847 5.41 14.98 -1.88
N CYS A 848 6.25 15.93 -2.29
CA CYS A 848 5.81 17.29 -2.57
C CYS A 848 6.58 17.96 -3.72
N VAL A 849 5.91 18.89 -4.40
CA VAL A 849 6.48 19.78 -5.42
C VAL A 849 6.00 21.22 -5.17
N ARG A 850 6.87 22.23 -5.34
CA ARG A 850 6.50 23.66 -5.38
C ARG A 850 7.42 24.47 -6.27
N PHE A 851 6.88 25.39 -7.05
CA PHE A 851 7.62 26.37 -7.81
C PHE A 851 8.14 27.52 -6.92
N SER A 852 9.23 28.15 -7.35
CA SER A 852 9.61 29.48 -6.87
C SER A 852 8.63 30.54 -7.38
N SER A 853 8.53 31.69 -6.71
CA SER A 853 7.61 32.77 -7.11
C SER A 853 7.91 33.39 -8.49
N ASP A 854 9.12 33.20 -9.02
CA ASP A 854 9.49 33.55 -10.41
C ASP A 854 9.24 32.39 -11.41
N GLY A 855 8.80 31.22 -10.95
CA GLY A 855 8.55 30.01 -11.74
C GLY A 855 9.79 29.39 -12.40
N LYS A 856 10.98 29.91 -12.11
CA LYS A 856 12.24 29.47 -12.72
C LYS A 856 12.78 28.19 -12.07
N TYR A 857 12.42 27.94 -10.82
CA TYR A 857 12.87 26.79 -10.05
C TYR A 857 11.69 25.95 -9.56
N LEU A 858 11.88 24.63 -9.54
CA LEU A 858 10.99 23.67 -8.91
C LEU A 858 11.73 23.01 -7.75
N ALA A 859 11.21 23.16 -6.54
CA ALA A 859 11.61 22.36 -5.40
C ALA A 859 10.78 21.06 -5.35
N THR A 860 11.43 19.95 -5.04
CA THR A 860 10.80 18.66 -4.76
C THR A 860 11.25 18.16 -3.40
N GLY A 861 10.36 17.49 -2.67
CA GLY A 861 10.67 16.78 -1.43
C GLY A 861 10.53 15.27 -1.61
N CYS A 862 11.54 14.53 -1.18
CA CYS A 862 11.56 13.06 -1.18
C CYS A 862 12.23 12.56 0.12
N ASN A 863 12.62 11.29 0.19
CA ASN A 863 13.33 10.74 1.33
C ASN A 863 14.64 11.51 1.57
N ARG A 864 14.80 12.06 2.78
CA ARG A 864 15.96 12.79 3.33
C ARG A 864 16.44 14.05 2.59
N THR A 865 15.99 14.30 1.36
CA THR A 865 16.51 15.38 0.52
C THR A 865 15.41 16.23 -0.11
N ALA A 866 15.64 17.55 -0.08
CA ALA A 866 14.90 18.50 -0.91
C ALA A 866 15.77 18.90 -2.10
N GLN A 867 15.24 18.81 -3.31
CA GLN A 867 16.01 18.94 -4.55
C GLN A 867 15.43 20.09 -5.39
N ILE A 868 16.28 20.92 -5.98
CA ILE A 868 15.84 22.12 -6.73
C ILE A 868 16.30 22.02 -8.18
N TYR A 869 15.34 22.04 -9.09
CA TYR A 869 15.54 21.92 -10.54
C TYR A 869 15.27 23.25 -11.24
N ASP A 870 16.02 23.57 -12.29
CA ASP A 870 15.70 24.69 -13.20
C ASP A 870 14.59 24.25 -14.17
N THR A 871 13.46 24.96 -14.16
CA THR A 871 12.20 24.52 -14.83
C THR A 871 12.29 24.53 -16.35
N LYS A 872 13.22 25.33 -16.90
CA LYS A 872 13.44 25.43 -18.34
C LYS A 872 14.34 24.32 -18.87
N THR A 873 15.38 23.95 -18.13
CA THR A 873 16.40 22.97 -18.56
C THR A 873 16.22 21.57 -17.98
N GLY A 874 15.38 21.40 -16.95
CA GLY A 874 15.21 20.13 -16.23
C GLY A 874 16.41 19.75 -15.36
N GLN A 875 17.45 20.59 -15.28
CA GLN A 875 18.69 20.25 -14.57
C GLN A 875 18.55 20.44 -13.05
N LYS A 876 19.05 19.47 -12.29
CA LYS A 876 19.14 19.51 -10.82
C LYS A 876 20.23 20.51 -10.41
N THR A 877 19.83 21.67 -9.87
CA THR A 877 20.72 22.79 -9.50
C THR A 877 21.16 22.73 -8.04
N CYS A 878 20.30 22.22 -7.15
CA CYS A 878 20.58 22.08 -5.73
C CYS A 878 20.05 20.76 -5.18
N VAL A 879 20.70 20.28 -4.13
CA VAL A 879 20.24 19.22 -3.23
C VAL A 879 20.54 19.73 -1.83
N LEU A 880 19.55 19.61 -0.94
CA LEU A 880 19.58 20.03 0.44
C LEU A 880 19.33 18.79 1.30
N LEU A 881 20.28 18.48 2.17
CA LEU A 881 20.33 17.28 3.02
C LEU A 881 20.77 17.71 4.41
N ASP A 882 20.06 17.27 5.45
CA ASP A 882 20.50 17.47 6.84
C ASP A 882 21.42 16.34 7.28
N GLU A 883 22.74 16.60 7.26
CA GLU A 883 23.75 15.65 7.74
C GLU A 883 23.71 15.39 9.25
N SER A 884 23.00 16.25 10.02
CA SER A 884 22.80 16.08 11.47
C SER A 884 21.59 15.23 11.84
N ALA A 885 20.68 14.98 10.89
CA ALA A 885 19.55 14.07 11.09
C ALA A 885 20.03 12.61 11.26
N PRO A 886 19.37 11.77 12.09
CA PRO A 886 19.77 10.37 12.28
C PRO A 886 19.84 9.61 10.96
N LYS A 887 20.94 8.89 10.69
CA LYS A 887 21.19 8.22 9.40
C LYS A 887 20.51 6.84 9.23
N ALA A 888 19.78 6.37 10.24
CA ALA A 888 18.99 5.14 10.17
C ALA A 888 17.51 5.45 9.90
N GLY A 889 16.82 4.57 9.17
CA GLY A 889 15.41 4.73 8.77
C GLY A 889 15.20 5.69 7.60
N ASP A 890 13.94 5.90 7.24
CA ASP A 890 13.51 6.92 6.29
C ASP A 890 13.20 8.26 7.00
N LEU A 891 13.15 9.34 6.22
CA LEU A 891 12.69 10.66 6.67
C LEU A 891 12.12 11.41 5.46
N TYR A 892 10.83 11.27 5.17
CA TYR A 892 10.22 11.91 4.01
C TYR A 892 10.00 13.40 4.26
N ILE A 893 10.44 14.23 3.31
CA ILE A 893 10.09 15.65 3.28
C ILE A 893 8.71 15.77 2.66
N ARG A 894 7.68 15.81 3.53
CA ARG A 894 6.27 15.84 3.15
C ARG A 894 5.84 17.19 2.59
N SER A 895 6.52 18.28 2.90
CA SER A 895 6.25 19.59 2.29
C SER A 895 7.50 20.45 2.09
N VAL A 896 7.51 21.23 1.00
CA VAL A 896 8.51 22.26 0.72
C VAL A 896 7.82 23.55 0.26
N CYS A 897 8.37 24.72 0.61
CA CYS A 897 7.91 26.00 0.05
C CYS A 897 9.07 27.02 -0.01
N PHE A 898 9.11 27.85 -1.05
CA PHE A 898 10.11 28.92 -1.20
C PHE A 898 9.73 30.17 -0.41
N SER A 899 10.72 30.94 0.05
CA SER A 899 10.48 32.34 0.39
C SER A 899 10.15 33.15 -0.88
N PRO A 900 9.28 34.18 -0.82
CA PRO A 900 8.92 34.98 -2.00
C PRO A 900 10.11 35.68 -2.70
N ASP A 901 11.23 35.84 -1.99
CA ASP A 901 12.47 36.43 -2.51
C ASP A 901 13.44 35.40 -3.14
N GLY A 902 13.04 34.12 -3.21
CA GLY A 902 13.77 33.00 -3.80
C GLY A 902 15.06 32.59 -3.08
N LYS A 903 15.38 33.15 -1.90
CA LYS A 903 16.67 32.89 -1.20
C LYS A 903 16.61 31.71 -0.24
N PHE A 904 15.42 31.39 0.28
CA PHE A 904 15.23 30.36 1.28
C PHE A 904 14.22 29.29 0.81
N LEU A 905 14.42 28.06 1.27
CA LEU A 905 13.46 26.98 1.16
C LEU A 905 13.08 26.51 2.56
N ALA A 906 11.80 26.50 2.89
CA ALA A 906 11.27 25.83 4.08
C ALA A 906 10.99 24.36 3.72
N THR A 907 11.40 23.42 4.57
CA THR A 907 11.14 21.99 4.39
C THR A 907 10.54 21.41 5.68
N GLY A 908 9.38 20.76 5.57
CA GLY A 908 8.68 20.08 6.66
C GLY A 908 8.77 18.57 6.46
N ALA A 909 9.11 17.86 7.53
CA ALA A 909 9.40 16.44 7.50
C ALA A 909 8.76 15.69 8.68
N GLU A 910 8.91 14.37 8.66
CA GLU A 910 8.34 13.46 9.67
C GLU A 910 9.03 13.55 11.03
N ASP A 911 10.26 14.05 11.09
CA ASP A 911 10.98 14.35 12.35
C ASP A 911 10.50 15.63 13.05
N LYS A 912 9.31 16.13 12.69
CA LYS A 912 8.54 17.16 13.41
C LYS A 912 9.16 18.57 13.37
N GLN A 913 10.27 18.73 12.65
CA GLN A 913 11.01 19.99 12.51
C GLN A 913 10.80 20.66 11.15
N ILE A 914 10.63 21.99 11.18
CA ILE A 914 10.68 22.83 9.96
C ILE A 914 12.11 23.36 9.82
N ARG A 915 12.77 23.06 8.71
CA ARG A 915 14.12 23.56 8.42
C ARG A 915 14.05 24.67 7.38
N ILE A 916 14.68 25.81 7.68
CA ILE A 916 14.80 26.94 6.76
C ILE A 916 16.20 26.93 6.15
N TRP A 917 16.29 26.56 4.89
CA TRP A 917 17.54 26.44 4.14
C TRP A 917 17.94 27.74 3.46
N ASP A 918 19.18 28.16 3.61
CA ASP A 918 19.82 29.18 2.77
C ASP A 918 20.26 28.50 1.47
N ILE A 919 19.51 28.69 0.38
CA ILE A 919 19.69 27.93 -0.87
C ILE A 919 21.08 28.17 -1.47
N GLN A 920 21.58 29.41 -1.41
CA GLN A 920 22.90 29.79 -1.92
C GLN A 920 24.04 29.14 -1.12
N LYS A 921 23.88 29.04 0.22
CA LYS A 921 24.91 28.48 1.12
C LYS A 921 24.72 26.97 1.39
N LYS A 922 23.67 26.35 0.83
CA LYS A 922 23.29 24.94 0.99
C LYS A 922 23.31 24.45 2.45
N ARG A 923 22.78 25.27 3.36
CA ARG A 923 22.80 24.99 4.81
C ARG A 923 21.53 25.46 5.50
N ILE A 924 21.20 24.81 6.61
CA ILE A 924 20.14 25.26 7.51
C ILE A 924 20.54 26.63 8.10
N ARG A 925 19.61 27.58 8.07
CA ARG A 925 19.71 28.92 8.67
C ARG A 925 18.99 28.95 10.02
N ASN A 926 17.75 28.50 10.04
CA ASN A 926 16.90 28.34 11.23
C ASN A 926 16.32 26.93 11.23
N ILE A 927 16.07 26.39 12.42
CA ILE A 927 15.13 25.28 12.65
C ILE A 927 13.99 25.87 13.48
N PHE A 928 12.75 25.59 13.10
CA PHE A 928 11.59 25.82 13.94
C PHE A 928 11.08 24.48 14.46
N ASP A 929 10.88 24.43 15.77
CA ASP A 929 10.58 23.24 16.56
C ASP A 929 9.40 23.53 17.49
N GLY A 930 8.63 22.50 17.84
CA GLY A 930 7.50 22.58 18.75
C GLY A 930 6.23 21.90 18.25
N HIS A 931 6.13 21.51 16.97
CA HIS A 931 5.11 20.56 16.52
C HIS A 931 5.35 19.21 17.19
N GLN A 932 4.28 18.52 17.58
CA GLN A 932 4.39 17.26 18.32
C GLN A 932 4.33 16.02 17.42
N GLN A 933 4.07 16.20 16.11
CA GLN A 933 3.93 15.14 15.10
C GLN A 933 4.44 15.63 13.74
N GLU A 934 4.32 14.76 12.74
CA GLU A 934 4.81 14.94 11.37
C GLU A 934 4.21 16.23 10.77
N ILE A 935 5.01 16.95 9.98
CA ILE A 935 4.56 18.17 9.29
C ILE A 935 4.16 17.79 7.87
N TYR A 936 2.86 17.72 7.60
CA TYR A 936 2.34 17.32 6.28
C TYR A 936 2.35 18.46 5.27
N SER A 937 2.26 19.72 5.71
CA SER A 937 2.09 20.86 4.81
C SER A 937 2.76 22.13 5.34
N LEU A 938 3.35 22.90 4.42
CA LEU A 938 3.92 24.23 4.64
C LEU A 938 3.42 25.20 3.58
N ASP A 939 3.25 26.46 3.99
CA ASP A 939 3.01 27.60 3.08
C ASP A 939 3.71 28.87 3.57
N PHE A 940 3.94 29.84 2.69
CA PHE A 940 4.70 31.07 2.97
C PHE A 940 3.84 32.31 2.64
N SER A 941 3.78 33.29 3.55
CA SER A 941 3.12 34.57 3.25
C SER A 941 3.84 35.33 2.14
N GLN A 942 3.09 36.05 1.30
CA GLN A 942 3.65 36.78 0.15
C GLN A 942 4.62 37.92 0.53
N ASP A 943 4.55 38.43 1.77
CA ASP A 943 5.49 39.41 2.31
C ASP A 943 6.82 38.79 2.82
N GLY A 944 6.92 37.46 2.82
CA GLY A 944 8.09 36.71 3.30
C GLY A 944 8.29 36.74 4.81
N ARG A 945 7.27 37.16 5.58
CA ARG A 945 7.34 37.28 7.04
C ARG A 945 6.91 36.01 7.77
N LEU A 946 5.88 35.33 7.30
CA LEU A 946 5.23 34.23 8.02
C LEU A 946 5.36 32.91 7.26
N ILE A 947 5.60 31.83 8.00
CA ILE A 947 5.40 30.46 7.52
C ILE A 947 4.20 29.88 8.24
N VAL A 948 3.35 29.19 7.50
CA VAL A 948 2.24 28.42 8.05
C VAL A 948 2.57 26.93 7.92
N SER A 949 2.29 26.14 8.96
CA SER A 949 2.51 24.70 8.95
C SER A 949 1.30 23.93 9.47
N GLY A 950 1.07 22.74 8.90
CA GLY A 950 0.05 21.78 9.32
C GLY A 950 0.68 20.47 9.76
N SER A 951 0.18 19.89 10.87
CA SER A 951 0.69 18.65 11.46
C SER A 951 -0.42 17.72 11.95
N GLY A 952 -0.11 16.43 12.04
CA GLY A 952 -0.93 15.44 12.74
C GLY A 952 -1.26 15.82 14.19
N ASP A 953 -0.50 16.71 14.83
CA ASP A 953 -0.70 17.17 16.22
C ASP A 953 -1.99 17.98 16.47
N LYS A 954 -2.90 18.04 15.48
CA LYS A 954 -4.17 18.80 15.47
C LYS A 954 -3.96 20.32 15.57
N THR A 955 -2.76 20.81 15.25
CA THR A 955 -2.48 22.25 15.15
C THR A 955 -2.08 22.64 13.74
N ALA A 956 -2.61 23.78 13.29
CA ALA A 956 -1.87 24.62 12.37
C ALA A 956 -1.01 25.60 13.20
N ARG A 957 0.15 26.02 12.68
CA ARG A 957 0.99 27.03 13.35
C ARG A 957 1.42 28.12 12.38
N ILE A 958 1.53 29.33 12.91
CA ILE A 958 2.07 30.49 12.21
C ILE A 958 3.39 30.87 12.88
N TRP A 959 4.49 30.86 12.12
CA TRP A 959 5.84 31.15 12.58
C TRP A 959 6.31 32.49 12.00
N ASP A 960 6.84 33.39 12.82
CA ASP A 960 7.44 34.64 12.34
C ASP A 960 8.93 34.44 11.99
N MET A 961 9.29 34.75 10.75
CA MET A 961 10.65 34.58 10.21
C MET A 961 11.68 35.55 10.80
N HIS A 962 11.26 36.59 11.51
CA HIS A 962 12.17 37.55 12.13
C HIS A 962 12.69 37.06 13.49
N ASP A 963 11.81 36.59 14.37
CA ASP A 963 12.15 36.21 15.76
C ASP A 963 11.98 34.72 16.08
N GLY A 964 11.37 33.94 15.18
CA GLY A 964 11.14 32.50 15.35
C GLY A 964 9.98 32.16 16.29
N THR A 965 9.16 33.13 16.69
CA THR A 965 7.99 32.86 17.55
C THR A 965 6.89 32.12 16.79
N SER A 966 6.16 31.25 17.50
CA SER A 966 5.06 30.45 16.95
C SER A 966 3.73 30.80 17.60
N LYS A 967 2.70 31.10 16.79
CA LYS A 967 1.29 31.14 17.22
C LYS A 967 0.63 29.81 16.87
N VAL A 968 0.02 29.15 17.85
CA VAL A 968 -0.63 27.84 17.67
C VAL A 968 -2.13 28.02 17.42
N LEU A 969 -2.64 27.37 16.38
CA LEU A 969 -4.05 27.32 15.99
C LEU A 969 -4.55 25.88 16.19
N THR A 970 -5.07 25.57 17.38
CA THR A 970 -5.48 24.21 17.75
C THR A 970 -6.91 23.90 17.31
N ILE A 971 -7.12 22.71 16.76
CA ILE A 971 -8.46 22.18 16.47
C ILE A 971 -9.00 21.44 17.70
N ASN A 972 -9.80 22.15 18.50
CA ASN A 972 -10.47 21.64 19.71
C ASN A 972 -12.00 21.71 19.55
N ASP A 973 -12.56 20.99 18.56
CA ASP A 973 -14.01 20.91 18.36
C ASP A 973 -14.61 19.67 19.03
N PRO A 974 -15.59 19.80 19.94
CA PRO A 974 -16.31 18.64 20.50
C PRO A 974 -17.27 18.00 19.48
N ASP A 975 -17.73 18.76 18.49
CA ASP A 975 -18.57 18.29 17.38
C ASP A 975 -17.74 17.69 16.23
N SER A 976 -16.58 17.11 16.54
CA SER A 976 -15.79 16.36 15.58
C SER A 976 -16.20 14.89 15.65
N LEU A 977 -16.83 14.39 14.58
CA LEU A 977 -17.35 13.02 14.48
C LEU A 977 -16.25 11.96 14.46
N ASN A 978 -15.01 12.38 14.19
CA ASN A 978 -13.81 11.57 14.28
C ASN A 978 -12.89 12.24 15.29
N ASN A 979 -12.27 11.48 16.19
CA ASN A 979 -11.29 12.07 17.12
C ASN A 979 -10.03 12.53 16.39
N ASP A 980 -9.84 12.16 15.12
CA ASP A 980 -8.76 12.69 14.27
C ASP A 980 -9.08 14.04 13.66
N ALA A 981 -8.39 15.08 14.13
CA ALA A 981 -8.36 16.39 13.49
C ALA A 981 -6.94 16.81 13.08
N GLY A 982 -6.12 15.83 12.68
CA GLY A 982 -4.78 16.06 12.15
C GLY A 982 -4.83 16.94 10.90
N VAL A 983 -3.94 17.93 10.83
CA VAL A 983 -3.91 18.90 9.73
C VAL A 983 -3.02 18.37 8.61
N THR A 984 -3.65 17.93 7.52
CA THR A 984 -2.99 17.41 6.30
C THR A 984 -2.44 18.52 5.42
N SER A 985 -3.15 19.64 5.35
CA SER A 985 -2.87 20.72 4.40
C SER A 985 -3.17 22.08 5.00
N VAL A 986 -2.28 23.04 4.79
CA VAL A 986 -2.49 24.45 5.09
C VAL A 986 -2.33 25.30 3.82
N ALA A 987 -3.03 26.43 3.79
CA ALA A 987 -2.80 27.49 2.83
C ALA A 987 -3.01 28.85 3.54
N ILE A 988 -2.19 29.85 3.21
CA ILE A 988 -2.41 31.24 3.62
C ILE A 988 -3.16 32.00 2.52
N SER A 989 -4.04 32.91 2.90
CA SER A 989 -4.74 33.75 1.92
C SER A 989 -3.77 34.71 1.22
N PRO A 990 -3.99 35.10 -0.05
CA PRO A 990 -3.09 36.01 -0.77
C PRO A 990 -2.82 37.35 -0.08
N ASN A 991 -3.76 37.83 0.74
CA ASN A 991 -3.65 39.05 1.54
C ASN A 991 -2.98 38.85 2.92
N GLY A 992 -2.52 37.64 3.26
CA GLY A 992 -1.85 37.31 4.52
C GLY A 992 -2.74 37.31 5.77
N ASN A 993 -4.04 37.58 5.65
CA ASN A 993 -4.94 37.77 6.79
C ASN A 993 -5.55 36.47 7.34
N PHE A 994 -5.61 35.40 6.55
CA PHE A 994 -6.28 34.16 6.93
C PHE A 994 -5.43 32.92 6.67
N VAL A 995 -5.58 31.91 7.52
CA VAL A 995 -5.06 30.55 7.31
C VAL A 995 -6.24 29.63 7.12
N ALA A 996 -6.24 28.86 6.02
CA ALA A 996 -7.10 27.70 5.86
C ALA A 996 -6.33 26.42 6.22
N ALA A 997 -6.99 25.46 6.87
CA ALA A 997 -6.45 24.13 7.11
C ALA A 997 -7.45 23.03 6.75
N GLY A 998 -7.01 22.08 5.92
CA GLY A 998 -7.69 20.80 5.69
C GLY A 998 -7.35 19.81 6.79
N SER A 999 -8.33 18.99 7.18
CA SER A 999 -8.26 18.12 8.35
C SER A 999 -8.86 16.73 8.04
N LEU A 1000 -8.37 15.73 8.78
CA LEU A 1000 -8.84 14.35 8.72
C LEU A 1000 -10.29 14.19 9.23
N ASP A 1001 -10.80 15.14 10.03
CA ASP A 1001 -12.22 15.16 10.47
C ASP A 1001 -13.23 15.66 9.42
N THR A 1002 -12.87 15.64 8.13
CA THR A 1002 -13.67 16.08 6.97
C THR A 1002 -13.99 17.59 6.89
N VAL A 1003 -13.54 18.40 7.86
CA VAL A 1003 -13.84 19.83 7.95
C VAL A 1003 -12.66 20.69 7.53
N VAL A 1004 -12.88 21.69 6.67
CA VAL A 1004 -11.89 22.75 6.41
C VAL A 1004 -12.15 23.91 7.36
N ARG A 1005 -11.11 24.41 8.01
CA ARG A 1005 -11.20 25.47 9.03
C ARG A 1005 -10.43 26.71 8.59
N ILE A 1006 -10.94 27.89 8.92
CA ILE A 1006 -10.28 29.17 8.61
C ILE A 1006 -10.10 29.99 9.88
N TRP A 1007 -8.88 30.48 10.12
CA TRP A 1007 -8.52 31.38 11.23
C TRP A 1007 -8.03 32.73 10.72
N ASP A 1008 -8.29 33.79 11.48
CA ASP A 1008 -7.67 35.11 11.30
C ASP A 1008 -6.23 35.11 11.86
N VAL A 1009 -5.26 35.51 11.04
CA VAL A 1009 -3.82 35.47 11.34
C VAL A 1009 -3.44 36.43 12.47
N ALA A 1010 -4.09 37.59 12.57
CA ALA A 1010 -3.76 38.62 13.55
C ALA A 1010 -4.13 38.19 14.97
N SER A 1011 -5.36 37.70 15.17
CA SER A 1011 -5.93 37.29 16.46
C SER A 1011 -5.69 35.82 16.80
N GLY A 1012 -5.55 34.94 15.81
CA GLY A 1012 -5.55 33.49 15.99
C GLY A 1012 -6.95 32.89 16.23
N VAL A 1013 -8.03 33.67 16.03
CA VAL A 1013 -9.40 33.22 16.23
C VAL A 1013 -9.88 32.43 15.01
N LEU A 1014 -10.51 31.27 15.24
CA LEU A 1014 -11.23 30.50 14.24
C LEU A 1014 -12.46 31.30 13.77
N VAL A 1015 -12.49 31.71 12.50
CA VAL A 1015 -13.57 32.51 11.92
C VAL A 1015 -14.63 31.68 11.21
N GLU A 1016 -14.27 30.57 10.55
CA GLU A 1016 -15.21 29.73 9.79
C GLU A 1016 -14.92 28.23 9.87
N ARG A 1017 -15.97 27.42 9.66
CA ARG A 1017 -15.92 25.94 9.56
C ARG A 1017 -16.70 25.46 8.34
N LEU A 1018 -15.98 25.06 7.31
CA LEU A 1018 -16.51 24.56 6.05
C LEU A 1018 -16.73 23.05 6.15
N ARG A 1019 -17.98 22.65 6.43
CA ARG A 1019 -18.41 21.23 6.51
C ARG A 1019 -19.11 20.80 5.22
N GLY A 1020 -18.81 19.61 4.72
CA GLY A 1020 -19.53 19.04 3.56
C GLY A 1020 -18.80 17.96 2.77
N HIS A 1021 -17.49 17.77 2.97
CA HIS A 1021 -16.82 16.54 2.53
C HIS A 1021 -17.32 15.33 3.34
N ARG A 1022 -17.27 14.15 2.72
CA ARG A 1022 -17.73 12.89 3.33
C ARG A 1022 -16.60 12.07 3.96
N ASP A 1023 -15.36 12.49 3.74
CA ASP A 1023 -14.13 11.83 4.18
C ASP A 1023 -13.05 12.91 4.36
N SER A 1024 -11.90 12.51 4.89
CA SER A 1024 -10.72 13.31 5.19
C SER A 1024 -10.37 14.29 4.06
N VAL A 1025 -10.08 15.55 4.40
CA VAL A 1025 -9.56 16.54 3.45
C VAL A 1025 -8.04 16.40 3.41
N TYR A 1026 -7.46 16.30 2.23
CA TYR A 1026 -6.02 16.10 2.02
C TYR A 1026 -5.29 17.31 1.43
N SER A 1027 -6.01 18.23 0.79
CA SER A 1027 -5.41 19.43 0.21
C SER A 1027 -6.37 20.61 0.21
N VAL A 1028 -5.87 21.80 0.50
CA VAL A 1028 -6.60 23.08 0.38
C VAL A 1028 -5.77 24.12 -0.38
N ALA A 1029 -6.43 24.98 -1.16
CA ALA A 1029 -5.80 26.08 -1.88
C ALA A 1029 -6.76 27.28 -2.02
N PHE A 1030 -6.29 28.49 -1.70
CA PHE A 1030 -7.05 29.72 -1.98
C PHE A 1030 -7.01 30.06 -3.48
N THR A 1031 -8.05 30.73 -3.98
CA THR A 1031 -7.97 31.40 -5.29
C THR A 1031 -7.00 32.59 -5.23
N PRO A 1032 -6.36 32.98 -6.35
CA PRO A 1032 -5.43 34.12 -6.37
C PRO A 1032 -6.04 35.46 -5.92
N ASP A 1033 -7.36 35.62 -6.06
CA ASP A 1033 -8.10 36.80 -5.62
C ASP A 1033 -8.58 36.73 -4.16
N GLY A 1034 -8.31 35.62 -3.46
CA GLY A 1034 -8.68 35.37 -2.07
C GLY A 1034 -10.16 35.17 -1.79
N LYS A 1035 -11.05 35.17 -2.80
CA LYS A 1035 -12.51 35.07 -2.60
C LYS A 1035 -13.02 33.64 -2.52
N GLY A 1036 -12.27 32.67 -3.06
CA GLY A 1036 -12.60 31.26 -3.04
C GLY A 1036 -11.57 30.43 -2.30
N LEU A 1037 -12.01 29.28 -1.81
CA LEU A 1037 -11.15 28.21 -1.34
C LEU A 1037 -11.54 26.92 -2.05
N VAL A 1038 -10.56 26.15 -2.53
CA VAL A 1038 -10.74 24.82 -3.10
C VAL A 1038 -10.21 23.80 -2.10
N SER A 1039 -10.93 22.69 -1.90
CA SER A 1039 -10.49 21.55 -1.10
C SER A 1039 -10.65 20.23 -1.85
N GLY A 1040 -9.70 19.30 -1.68
CA GLY A 1040 -9.73 17.93 -2.21
C GLY A 1040 -9.70 16.89 -1.09
N SER A 1041 -10.40 15.76 -1.28
CA SER A 1041 -10.68 14.78 -0.24
C SER A 1041 -10.58 13.33 -0.72
N LEU A 1042 -10.45 12.41 0.23
CA LEU A 1042 -10.63 10.98 0.02
C LEU A 1042 -12.06 10.62 -0.42
N ASP A 1043 -13.05 11.53 -0.28
CA ASP A 1043 -14.41 11.35 -0.82
C ASP A 1043 -14.49 11.40 -2.37
N LYS A 1044 -13.33 11.47 -3.04
CA LYS A 1044 -13.12 11.48 -4.49
C LYS A 1044 -13.64 12.75 -5.18
N THR A 1045 -14.01 13.77 -4.41
CA THR A 1045 -14.47 15.06 -4.94
C THR A 1045 -13.51 16.20 -4.58
N LEU A 1046 -13.63 17.31 -5.32
CA LEU A 1046 -13.22 18.62 -4.82
C LEU A 1046 -14.46 19.45 -4.51
N LYS A 1047 -14.30 20.46 -3.66
CA LYS A 1047 -15.34 21.48 -3.39
C LYS A 1047 -14.79 22.89 -3.52
N TYR A 1048 -15.59 23.78 -4.07
CA TYR A 1048 -15.35 25.23 -4.06
C TYR A 1048 -16.20 25.86 -2.95
N TRP A 1049 -15.55 26.64 -2.11
CA TRP A 1049 -16.18 27.40 -1.03
C TRP A 1049 -16.09 28.89 -1.34
N ASP A 1050 -17.22 29.58 -1.36
CA ASP A 1050 -17.24 31.05 -1.38
C ASP A 1050 -16.92 31.56 0.02
N VAL A 1051 -15.78 32.24 0.15
CA VAL A 1051 -15.27 32.85 1.38
C VAL A 1051 -15.16 34.37 1.24
N SER A 1052 -15.76 34.96 0.20
CA SER A 1052 -15.72 36.40 -0.08
C SER A 1052 -16.31 37.25 1.04
N ALA A 1053 -17.25 36.71 1.82
CA ALA A 1053 -17.81 37.34 3.02
C ALA A 1053 -16.73 37.65 4.07
N LEU A 1054 -15.73 36.77 4.26
CA LEU A 1054 -14.61 37.01 5.18
C LEU A 1054 -13.72 38.17 4.71
N MET A 1055 -13.59 38.36 3.40
CA MET A 1055 -12.80 39.42 2.79
C MET A 1055 -13.48 40.79 2.82
N ALA A 1056 -14.79 40.84 3.11
CA ALA A 1056 -15.57 42.07 3.27
C ALA A 1056 -15.50 42.66 4.69
N VAL A 1057 -15.04 41.89 5.68
CA VAL A 1057 -14.92 42.32 7.08
C VAL A 1057 -13.53 42.91 7.33
N ALA A 1058 -13.46 44.10 7.93
CA ALA A 1058 -12.19 44.74 8.25
C ALA A 1058 -11.41 43.94 9.32
N PRO A 1059 -10.09 43.73 9.15
CA PRO A 1059 -9.29 42.94 10.07
C PRO A 1059 -9.32 43.52 11.50
N GLY A 1060 -9.58 42.65 12.48
CA GLY A 1060 -9.66 43.01 13.90
C GLY A 1060 -11.06 43.25 14.48
N MET A 1061 -12.15 43.19 13.69
CA MET A 1061 -13.52 43.36 14.23
C MET A 1061 -14.22 42.06 14.69
N ILE A 1062 -13.74 40.87 14.31
CA ILE A 1062 -14.39 39.59 14.65
C ILE A 1062 -14.10 39.22 16.11
N LYS A 1063 -15.03 39.54 17.02
CA LYS A 1063 -15.00 39.06 18.41
C LYS A 1063 -15.48 37.61 18.49
N GLY A 1064 -14.61 36.72 18.99
CA GLY A 1064 -14.86 35.28 19.02
C GLY A 1064 -16.13 34.87 19.78
N ARG A 1065 -16.91 33.99 19.16
CA ARG A 1065 -18.14 33.39 19.69
C ARG A 1065 -17.79 32.27 20.68
N LYS A 1066 -18.09 32.46 21.96
CA LYS A 1066 -18.13 31.38 22.96
C LYS A 1066 -19.52 30.76 22.98
N GLU A 1067 -19.59 29.45 23.10
CA GLU A 1067 -20.83 28.73 23.41
C GLU A 1067 -20.65 27.99 24.75
N GLY A 1068 -21.76 27.78 25.47
CA GLY A 1068 -21.77 27.27 26.84
C GLY A 1068 -22.67 26.05 26.97
N ALA A 1069 -22.35 25.17 27.91
CA ALA A 1069 -22.99 23.87 28.09
C ALA A 1069 -24.28 23.92 28.94
N ASN A 1070 -24.94 22.75 29.00
CA ASN A 1070 -26.12 22.35 29.79
C ASN A 1070 -27.51 22.69 29.22
N GLY A 1071 -28.35 21.65 29.13
CA GLY A 1071 -29.78 21.72 28.85
C GLY A 1071 -30.34 20.34 28.47
N SER A 1072 -31.39 19.87 29.15
CA SER A 1072 -32.04 18.57 28.89
C SER A 1072 -33.57 18.70 29.05
N VAL A 1073 -34.29 17.64 28.66
CA VAL A 1073 -35.72 17.36 28.91
C VAL A 1073 -36.77 17.98 27.94
N ASN A 1074 -37.48 17.06 27.27
CA ASN A 1074 -38.89 17.03 26.81
C ASN A 1074 -39.68 18.30 26.44
N GLY A 1075 -40.43 18.20 25.33
CA GLY A 1075 -41.78 18.81 25.20
C GLY A 1075 -41.96 19.82 24.05
N PRO A 1076 -43.12 19.86 23.37
CA PRO A 1076 -43.37 20.79 22.26
C PRO A 1076 -44.01 22.12 22.72
N GLY A 1077 -43.50 23.27 22.26
CA GLY A 1077 -44.11 24.58 22.58
C GLY A 1077 -43.34 25.82 22.13
N VAL A 1078 -43.53 26.20 20.87
CA VAL A 1078 -43.25 27.49 20.17
C VAL A 1078 -42.76 28.72 20.99
N ALA A 1079 -41.72 29.37 20.42
CA ALA A 1079 -41.25 30.77 20.57
C ALA A 1079 -40.41 31.18 21.82
N GLY A 1080 -39.35 31.95 21.55
CA GLY A 1080 -38.50 32.58 22.57
C GLY A 1080 -37.08 32.98 22.14
N GLY A 1081 -36.53 32.39 21.06
CA GLY A 1081 -35.17 32.66 20.59
C GLY A 1081 -35.04 33.99 19.82
N VAL A 1082 -34.04 34.81 20.17
CA VAL A 1082 -33.77 36.09 19.49
C VAL A 1082 -33.23 35.85 18.08
N VAL A 1083 -33.91 36.42 17.09
CA VAL A 1083 -33.58 36.29 15.66
C VAL A 1083 -32.30 37.06 15.32
N ARG A 1084 -31.41 36.45 14.52
CA ARG A 1084 -30.27 37.15 13.91
C ARG A 1084 -30.80 38.20 12.93
N LYS A 1085 -30.29 39.44 12.98
CA LYS A 1085 -30.60 40.42 11.92
C LYS A 1085 -30.15 39.91 10.56
N ASP A 1086 -30.98 40.16 9.55
CA ASP A 1086 -30.82 39.67 8.18
C ASP A 1086 -29.61 40.28 7.47
N GLY A 1087 -28.89 39.48 6.67
CA GLY A 1087 -27.88 39.98 5.74
C GLY A 1087 -26.81 38.96 5.38
N GLU A 1088 -26.03 38.51 6.36
CA GLU A 1088 -24.78 37.78 6.12
C GLU A 1088 -25.00 36.28 5.89
N LYS A 1089 -24.62 35.81 4.70
CA LYS A 1089 -24.54 34.37 4.38
C LYS A 1089 -23.26 33.80 4.99
N ALA A 1090 -23.38 32.68 5.70
CA ALA A 1090 -22.22 31.84 6.03
C ALA A 1090 -21.55 31.32 4.76
N SER A 1091 -20.27 30.97 4.85
CA SER A 1091 -19.48 30.46 3.70
C SER A 1091 -20.10 29.16 3.16
N GLN A 1092 -20.40 29.11 1.86
CA GLN A 1092 -21.14 28.01 1.23
C GLN A 1092 -20.29 27.24 0.23
N CYS A 1093 -20.47 25.91 0.19
CA CYS A 1093 -20.03 25.09 -0.93
C CYS A 1093 -20.89 25.45 -2.15
N THR A 1094 -20.31 26.16 -3.13
CA THR A 1094 -21.03 26.62 -4.32
C THR A 1094 -20.88 25.67 -5.50
N MET A 1095 -19.79 24.90 -5.57
CA MET A 1095 -19.53 23.92 -6.63
C MET A 1095 -18.87 22.66 -6.07
N ASN A 1096 -19.15 21.52 -6.69
CA ASN A 1096 -18.63 20.20 -6.31
C ASN A 1096 -18.10 19.51 -7.57
N PHE A 1097 -16.80 19.30 -7.64
CA PHE A 1097 -16.10 18.72 -8.79
C PHE A 1097 -16.09 17.19 -8.63
N THR A 1098 -16.65 16.46 -9.60
CA THR A 1098 -16.78 14.99 -9.57
C THR A 1098 -16.24 14.39 -10.86
N GLY A 1099 -15.33 13.42 -10.77
CA GLY A 1099 -14.71 12.82 -11.96
C GLY A 1099 -13.38 12.09 -11.71
N HIS A 1100 -12.79 12.19 -10.52
CA HIS A 1100 -11.73 11.26 -10.11
C HIS A 1100 -12.33 9.92 -9.68
N LYS A 1101 -11.60 8.83 -9.98
CA LYS A 1101 -12.02 7.45 -9.71
C LYS A 1101 -11.54 6.97 -8.34
N ASP A 1102 -10.55 7.63 -7.76
CA ASP A 1102 -9.99 7.37 -6.43
C ASP A 1102 -9.63 8.69 -5.72
N TYR A 1103 -9.12 8.60 -4.48
CA TYR A 1103 -8.85 9.72 -3.58
C TYR A 1103 -8.16 10.92 -4.22
N VAL A 1104 -8.63 12.14 -3.94
CA VAL A 1104 -7.97 13.39 -4.38
C VAL A 1104 -6.95 13.81 -3.33
N LEU A 1105 -5.67 13.77 -3.70
CA LEU A 1105 -4.54 13.94 -2.77
C LEU A 1105 -3.99 15.36 -2.77
N SER A 1106 -4.08 16.08 -3.90
CA SER A 1106 -3.54 17.43 -4.03
C SER A 1106 -4.38 18.28 -4.98
N VAL A 1107 -4.59 19.56 -4.63
CA VAL A 1107 -5.33 20.55 -5.43
C VAL A 1107 -4.52 21.84 -5.57
N ALA A 1108 -4.61 22.47 -6.75
CA ALA A 1108 -3.98 23.75 -7.05
C ALA A 1108 -4.94 24.63 -7.87
N VAL A 1109 -4.72 25.94 -7.85
CA VAL A 1109 -5.46 26.93 -8.66
C VAL A 1109 -4.45 27.73 -9.49
N SER A 1110 -4.74 27.96 -10.77
CA SER A 1110 -3.85 28.72 -11.65
C SER A 1110 -3.73 30.19 -11.22
N HIS A 1111 -2.62 30.84 -11.53
CA HIS A 1111 -2.32 32.23 -11.15
C HIS A 1111 -3.37 33.26 -11.64
N ASP A 1112 -4.16 32.92 -12.65
CA ASP A 1112 -5.24 33.74 -13.21
C ASP A 1112 -6.64 33.33 -12.71
N GLY A 1113 -6.73 32.29 -11.88
CA GLY A 1113 -7.98 31.76 -11.33
C GLY A 1113 -8.87 31.01 -12.31
N GLN A 1114 -8.46 30.78 -13.57
CA GLN A 1114 -9.29 30.09 -14.57
C GLN A 1114 -9.37 28.58 -14.35
N TRP A 1115 -8.28 27.97 -13.86
CA TRP A 1115 -8.14 26.52 -13.75
C TRP A 1115 -8.02 26.10 -12.29
N VAL A 1116 -8.83 25.13 -11.90
CA VAL A 1116 -8.51 24.24 -10.78
C VAL A 1116 -7.82 23.02 -11.38
N VAL A 1117 -6.78 22.51 -10.72
CA VAL A 1117 -6.09 21.28 -11.09
C VAL A 1117 -6.07 20.35 -9.89
N SER A 1118 -6.14 19.03 -10.12
CA SER A 1118 -6.14 18.03 -9.06
C SER A 1118 -5.32 16.79 -9.40
N GLY A 1119 -4.51 16.31 -8.45
CA GLY A 1119 -3.81 15.02 -8.49
C GLY A 1119 -4.48 13.99 -7.59
N SER A 1120 -4.52 12.73 -8.05
CA SER A 1120 -5.27 11.65 -7.39
C SER A 1120 -4.48 10.35 -7.29
N LYS A 1121 -4.94 9.51 -6.36
CA LYS A 1121 -4.59 8.08 -6.25
C LYS A 1121 -4.92 7.30 -7.53
N ASP A 1122 -5.87 7.76 -8.36
CA ASP A 1122 -6.20 7.18 -9.66
C ASP A 1122 -5.12 7.36 -10.76
N ARG A 1123 -3.97 7.95 -10.40
CA ARG A 1123 -2.80 8.23 -11.25
C ARG A 1123 -3.02 9.31 -12.31
N GLY A 1124 -4.23 9.88 -12.38
CA GLY A 1124 -4.58 10.98 -13.25
C GLY A 1124 -4.34 12.35 -12.62
N VAL A 1125 -4.23 13.35 -13.48
CA VAL A 1125 -4.32 14.78 -13.11
C VAL A 1125 -5.42 15.42 -13.94
N GLN A 1126 -6.40 16.08 -13.32
CA GLN A 1126 -7.54 16.68 -14.02
C GLN A 1126 -7.48 18.21 -13.98
N PHE A 1127 -7.71 18.86 -15.13
CA PHE A 1127 -7.93 20.30 -15.25
C PHE A 1127 -9.42 20.58 -15.31
N TRP A 1128 -9.91 21.44 -14.42
CA TRP A 1128 -11.31 21.85 -14.31
C TRP A 1128 -11.42 23.35 -14.58
N ASP A 1129 -12.43 23.76 -15.36
CA ASP A 1129 -12.85 25.16 -15.39
C ASP A 1129 -13.36 25.56 -14.00
N SER A 1130 -12.75 26.59 -13.41
CA SER A 1130 -12.98 26.98 -12.01
C SER A 1130 -14.38 27.56 -11.74
N ARG A 1131 -15.14 27.89 -12.78
CA ARG A 1131 -16.43 28.60 -12.73
C ARG A 1131 -17.63 27.70 -13.01
N THR A 1132 -17.39 26.52 -13.58
CA THR A 1132 -18.41 25.55 -13.98
C THR A 1132 -18.17 24.16 -13.38
N ALA A 1133 -16.99 23.90 -12.82
CA ALA A 1133 -16.54 22.60 -12.34
C ALA A 1133 -16.54 21.48 -13.39
N ILE A 1134 -16.41 21.82 -14.68
CA ILE A 1134 -16.35 20.87 -15.80
C ILE A 1134 -14.90 20.57 -16.18
N VAL A 1135 -14.53 19.30 -16.25
CA VAL A 1135 -13.20 18.85 -16.70
C VAL A 1135 -12.95 19.27 -18.15
N GLN A 1136 -11.84 19.97 -18.41
CA GLN A 1136 -11.36 20.28 -19.76
C GLN A 1136 -10.40 19.21 -20.28
N CYS A 1137 -9.48 18.72 -19.45
CA CYS A 1137 -8.58 17.63 -19.82
C CYS A 1137 -8.17 16.75 -18.63
N MET A 1138 -7.69 15.55 -18.94
CA MET A 1138 -7.03 14.62 -18.02
C MET A 1138 -5.63 14.30 -18.54
N LEU A 1139 -4.62 14.40 -17.66
CA LEU A 1139 -3.27 13.92 -17.90
C LEU A 1139 -3.07 12.54 -17.27
N GLN A 1140 -2.34 11.66 -17.94
CA GLN A 1140 -1.89 10.35 -17.45
C GLN A 1140 -0.45 10.09 -17.88
N GLY A 1141 0.20 9.12 -17.23
CA GLY A 1141 1.60 8.74 -17.49
C GLY A 1141 2.38 8.39 -16.21
N HIS A 1142 1.94 8.91 -15.07
CA HIS A 1142 2.44 8.45 -13.77
C HIS A 1142 1.99 7.00 -13.51
N LYS A 1143 2.91 6.19 -13.00
CA LYS A 1143 2.69 4.75 -12.75
C LYS A 1143 2.10 4.47 -11.37
N ASN A 1144 2.11 5.46 -10.48
CA ASN A 1144 1.56 5.41 -9.13
C ASN A 1144 0.75 6.68 -8.84
N SER A 1145 0.17 6.81 -7.64
CA SER A 1145 -0.61 7.97 -7.20
C SER A 1145 0.10 9.31 -7.44
N VAL A 1146 -0.61 10.34 -7.89
CA VAL A 1146 -0.10 11.71 -7.95
C VAL A 1146 -0.36 12.35 -6.59
N ILE A 1147 0.70 12.48 -5.79
CA ILE A 1147 0.65 12.84 -4.37
C ILE A 1147 0.60 14.36 -4.19
N SER A 1148 1.28 15.10 -5.06
CA SER A 1148 1.40 16.56 -4.98
C SER A 1148 1.39 17.19 -6.37
N ILE A 1149 0.75 18.34 -6.49
CA ILE A 1149 0.77 19.19 -7.67
C ILE A 1149 1.03 20.65 -7.30
N ASP A 1150 1.57 21.43 -8.23
CA ASP A 1150 1.70 22.88 -8.09
C ASP A 1150 1.63 23.60 -9.44
N LEU A 1151 1.14 24.84 -9.46
CA LEU A 1151 1.01 25.66 -10.66
C LEU A 1151 1.92 26.89 -10.53
N SER A 1152 2.73 27.17 -11.54
CA SER A 1152 3.72 28.25 -11.44
C SER A 1152 3.04 29.62 -11.30
N PRO A 1153 3.42 30.42 -10.28
CA PRO A 1153 2.89 31.78 -10.13
C PRO A 1153 3.23 32.72 -11.29
N SER A 1154 4.26 32.40 -12.10
CA SER A 1154 4.77 33.28 -13.16
C SER A 1154 4.38 32.86 -14.59
N GLY A 1155 3.66 31.74 -14.77
CA GLY A 1155 3.14 31.37 -16.08
C GLY A 1155 2.68 29.92 -16.25
N SER A 1156 2.43 29.60 -17.52
CA SER A 1156 1.82 28.38 -18.09
C SER A 1156 2.54 27.03 -17.85
N ILE A 1157 2.99 26.74 -16.63
CA ILE A 1157 3.54 25.42 -16.27
C ILE A 1157 2.98 24.84 -14.96
N LEU A 1158 2.80 23.52 -14.96
CA LEU A 1158 2.32 22.66 -13.87
C LEU A 1158 3.46 21.71 -13.47
N ALA A 1159 3.61 21.45 -12.17
CA ALA A 1159 4.43 20.37 -11.65
C ALA A 1159 3.56 19.29 -11.01
N THR A 1160 3.97 18.03 -11.13
CA THR A 1160 3.32 16.87 -10.51
C THR A 1160 4.38 15.98 -9.86
N GLY A 1161 4.13 15.46 -8.65
CA GLY A 1161 4.99 14.54 -7.92
C GLY A 1161 4.23 13.26 -7.54
N SER A 1162 4.89 12.10 -7.64
CA SER A 1162 4.24 10.80 -7.57
C SER A 1162 5.02 9.74 -6.77
N GLY A 1163 4.28 8.71 -6.34
CA GLY A 1163 4.81 7.47 -5.78
C GLY A 1163 5.56 6.57 -6.75
N ASP A 1164 5.74 6.97 -8.01
CA ASP A 1164 6.58 6.30 -9.02
C ASP A 1164 8.03 6.84 -9.07
N TRP A 1165 8.38 7.67 -8.08
CA TRP A 1165 9.69 8.32 -7.92
C TRP A 1165 10.01 9.35 -9.02
N GLN A 1166 8.99 9.84 -9.73
CA GLN A 1166 9.11 10.92 -10.70
C GLN A 1166 8.44 12.21 -10.21
N ALA A 1167 9.06 13.34 -10.52
CA ALA A 1167 8.35 14.59 -10.70
C ALA A 1167 8.26 14.89 -12.21
N ARG A 1168 7.15 15.47 -12.68
CA ARG A 1168 6.97 15.86 -14.08
C ARG A 1168 6.63 17.35 -14.17
N ILE A 1169 7.20 18.04 -15.14
CA ILE A 1169 6.86 19.44 -15.48
C ILE A 1169 6.10 19.43 -16.81
N TRP A 1170 4.93 20.07 -16.81
CA TRP A 1170 4.02 20.16 -17.95
C TRP A 1170 3.80 21.62 -18.31
N SER A 1171 3.65 21.94 -19.59
CA SER A 1171 3.22 23.26 -20.06
C SER A 1171 1.74 23.23 -20.43
N TYR A 1172 0.96 24.22 -20.00
CA TYR A 1172 -0.47 24.34 -20.33
C TYR A 1172 -0.78 25.74 -20.90
N ASN A 1173 -1.44 25.82 -22.05
CA ASN A 1173 -1.82 27.09 -22.68
C ASN A 1173 -3.34 27.11 -22.92
N THR A 1174 -3.99 28.25 -22.66
CA THR A 1174 -5.40 28.48 -23.04
C THR A 1174 -5.50 28.76 -24.55
N VAL A 1175 -6.56 28.26 -25.22
CA VAL A 1175 -6.71 28.21 -26.70
C VAL A 1175 -8.07 28.72 -27.21
#